data_AF-A0AA40D0Z3-F1
#
_entry.id   AF-A0AA40D0Z3-F1
#
_cell.length_a   1.000
_cell.length_b   1.000
_cell.length_c   1.000
_cell.angle_alpha   90.00
_cell.angle_beta   90.00
_cell.angle_gamma   90.00
#
_symmetry.space_group_name_H-M   'P 1'
#
loop_
_entity.id
_entity.type
_entity.pdbx_description
1 polymer ?
#
loop_
_entity_poly.entity_id
_entity_poly.type
_entity_poly.pdbx_seq_one_letter_code
_entity_poly.pdbx_strand_id
1 'polypeptide(L)'
;MAHLSVPRLVDAEPSRPAEMRPNNEPDDDAIVLAPDQASQVDRFRDELRLCETDTHRYDLCVQKRDELLDQHTGLQILVAACERVMSTECPEYRRRKQTKSRDSSQPPSTNKEDDAAQWDRFFGVATDGSKRLSSLKEVVRCWGRDVVQHYQWASKGEKYWNQLRTTARRVPVWEEAVVGLNWSMLQRSRDIHRRPVKALVNPIEQADLDSLRTWSREDPFPCQKLTAEDLPDTFGFDKYGLMVHKEFAVGLPGPDSTGTTEAPADVVAEVIDAFLADATTPTSHDQSSTCSADDTAATTPEAPHFLDRPMHDRMADDTYRRRVLAELREKSRQHTSSQDSHGKGTDELIYKLLEKAEQPNTDSSKGVVEALFCTGDEAASLAESGSPHDALIITEGQQQFRWSKGDRPIAQLFRRMGFLDKSVSVQIPSRCSTARSCEVRKLSEVRKRFLTQDETNDPWNILDMQNPVPQPIPSHLTGENCQLLPQVRNVVLMEDSAERVVASTQEWNEWKNVLDWVLLSEGGHNTAPHMDSHGFATWITAQEGSIGFGWMACPTEEERNSWMADPRQYTGGCWRYIILKPGQSVFFMSGTIHFVFRVRQHQTLALGGHVLQWTDIRRWMQVMLAQITNSAITNEDMRRSAPKYVLAVAKLVKARAEEGEVEQLGGGAAVTQFFASVKGTLARL
;
A
#
# COMPACT_ATOMS: atom_id res chain seq x y z
N MET A 1 43.86 -4.18 -38.37
CA MET A 1 43.92 -2.80 -38.91
C MET A 1 43.59 -1.86 -37.78
N ALA A 2 44.24 -0.69 -37.70
CA ALA A 2 43.94 0.32 -36.68
C ALA A 2 43.04 1.41 -37.26
N HIS A 3 42.22 2.04 -36.42
CA HIS A 3 41.93 3.47 -36.48
C HIS A 3 41.70 3.97 -35.04
N LEU A 4 42.04 5.24 -34.79
CA LEU A 4 42.22 5.82 -33.46
C LEU A 4 41.62 7.23 -33.38
N SER A 5 41.17 7.61 -32.18
CA SER A 5 40.91 9.00 -31.74
C SER A 5 39.72 9.71 -32.45
N VAL A 6 39.17 10.84 -31.99
CA VAL A 6 39.62 11.90 -31.04
C VAL A 6 38.48 12.31 -30.08
N PRO A 7 38.73 12.70 -28.80
CA PRO A 7 37.71 13.10 -27.81
C PRO A 7 37.45 14.63 -27.71
N ARG A 8 36.60 15.08 -26.78
CA ARG A 8 36.38 16.51 -26.42
C ARG A 8 36.14 16.74 -24.91
N LEU A 9 36.37 18.00 -24.49
CA LEU A 9 36.35 18.58 -23.14
C LEU A 9 35.78 20.03 -23.21
N VAL A 10 35.43 20.74 -22.12
CA VAL A 10 35.54 20.39 -20.68
C VAL A 10 34.16 20.00 -20.11
N ASP A 11 33.39 20.68 -19.25
CA ASP A 11 33.45 21.94 -18.46
C ASP A 11 32.60 21.69 -17.18
N ALA A 12 33.16 21.72 -15.96
CA ALA A 12 33.38 22.86 -15.05
C ALA A 12 32.15 23.22 -14.17
N GLU A 13 32.30 23.14 -12.83
CA GLU A 13 31.24 23.32 -11.80
C GLU A 13 30.83 24.78 -11.56
N PRO A 14 29.75 25.06 -10.79
CA PRO A 14 29.95 25.30 -9.35
C PRO A 14 28.83 24.89 -8.36
N SER A 15 29.27 24.50 -7.14
CA SER A 15 28.70 24.85 -5.82
C SER A 15 27.37 24.27 -5.28
N ARG A 16 27.55 23.47 -4.20
CA ARG A 16 26.73 23.39 -2.95
C ARG A 16 26.58 24.76 -2.23
N PRO A 17 25.87 24.92 -1.08
CA PRO A 17 25.13 23.92 -0.27
C PRO A 17 23.69 24.31 0.13
N ALA A 18 22.98 23.38 0.77
CA ALA A 18 22.11 23.70 1.90
C ALA A 18 22.25 22.60 2.97
N GLU A 19 22.59 23.00 4.19
CA GLU A 19 22.29 22.25 5.41
C GLU A 19 20.78 22.45 5.69
N MET A 20 20.05 21.57 6.39
CA MET A 20 20.29 21.29 7.81
C MET A 20 19.59 20.01 8.31
N ARG A 21 20.22 19.39 9.30
CA ARG A 21 19.60 18.57 10.36
C ARG A 21 19.02 19.50 11.46
N PRO A 22 18.25 19.03 12.45
CA PRO A 22 17.42 17.82 12.56
C PRO A 22 16.00 18.15 13.14
N ASN A 23 15.34 17.14 13.73
CA ASN A 23 14.24 17.21 14.72
C ASN A 23 12.80 17.27 14.15
N ASN A 24 11.77 16.73 14.84
CA ASN A 24 11.70 15.62 15.82
C ASN A 24 10.20 15.27 15.96
N GLU A 25 9.68 14.45 15.04
CA GLU A 25 8.35 13.84 15.23
C GLU A 25 8.46 12.51 16.02
N PRO A 26 7.41 12.14 16.77
CA PRO A 26 7.25 10.78 17.28
C PRO A 26 6.89 9.84 16.11
N ASP A 27 7.42 8.62 16.14
CA ASP A 27 7.43 7.73 14.98
C ASP A 27 6.18 6.82 14.91
N ASP A 28 5.55 6.80 13.73
CA ASP A 28 4.37 5.99 13.42
C ASP A 28 4.61 4.47 13.54
N ASP A 29 5.86 4.00 13.49
CA ASP A 29 6.23 2.59 13.66
C ASP A 29 5.69 1.98 14.97
N ALA A 30 5.55 2.80 16.02
CA ALA A 30 5.07 2.39 17.34
C ALA A 30 3.61 1.88 17.37
N ILE A 31 2.86 2.05 16.28
CA ILE A 31 1.42 1.76 16.18
C ILE A 31 1.13 0.44 15.44
N VAL A 32 2.06 -0.06 14.64
CA VAL A 32 1.92 -1.33 13.89
C VAL A 32 2.78 -2.46 14.49
N LEU A 33 3.84 -2.08 15.20
CA LEU A 33 4.75 -2.98 15.90
C LEU A 33 4.21 -3.33 17.30
N ALA A 34 4.54 -4.52 17.82
CA ALA A 34 4.25 -4.86 19.21
C ALA A 34 5.03 -3.92 20.18
N PRO A 35 4.60 -3.67 21.43
CA PRO A 35 5.25 -2.69 22.31
C PRO A 35 6.76 -2.92 22.54
N ASP A 36 7.20 -4.19 22.56
CA ASP A 36 8.61 -4.60 22.66
C ASP A 36 9.43 -4.39 21.36
N GLN A 37 8.73 -4.28 20.23
CA GLN A 37 9.28 -3.93 18.92
C GLN A 37 9.30 -2.41 18.72
N ALA A 38 8.24 -1.69 19.12
CA ALA A 38 8.19 -0.23 19.16
C ALA A 38 9.36 0.34 20.00
N SER A 39 9.49 -0.12 21.24
CA SER A 39 10.61 0.21 22.15
C SER A 39 11.97 -0.40 21.74
N GLN A 40 12.05 -1.03 20.57
CA GLN A 40 13.28 -1.44 19.88
C GLN A 40 13.63 -0.53 18.69
N VAL A 41 12.65 0.05 18.01
CA VAL A 41 12.86 1.08 16.98
C VAL A 41 13.19 2.41 17.65
N ASP A 42 12.44 2.81 18.69
CA ASP A 42 12.67 4.07 19.41
C ASP A 42 14.10 4.20 19.93
N ARG A 43 14.56 3.16 20.62
CA ARG A 43 15.92 3.05 21.15
C ARG A 43 16.99 3.16 20.06
N PHE A 44 16.76 2.52 18.92
CA PHE A 44 17.67 2.58 17.78
C PHE A 44 17.67 3.97 17.11
N ARG A 45 16.52 4.65 17.07
CA ARG A 45 16.38 6.03 16.59
C ARG A 45 17.18 7.00 17.46
N ASP A 46 17.23 6.78 18.77
CA ASP A 46 18.03 7.57 19.69
C ASP A 46 19.53 7.24 19.63
N GLU A 47 19.92 5.97 19.45
CA GLU A 47 21.30 5.56 19.14
C GLU A 47 21.80 6.25 17.84
N LEU A 48 20.96 6.35 16.80
CA LEU A 48 21.23 7.11 15.57
C LEU A 48 21.34 8.63 15.79
N ARG A 49 20.56 9.20 16.71
CA ARG A 49 20.65 10.62 17.09
C ARG A 49 21.96 10.93 17.82
N LEU A 50 22.44 10.02 18.67
CA LEU A 50 23.66 10.16 19.47
C LEU A 50 24.96 10.00 18.67
N CYS A 51 24.97 9.23 17.58
CA CYS A 51 26.12 9.14 16.69
C CYS A 51 26.50 10.51 16.11
N GLU A 52 27.77 10.95 16.24
CA GLU A 52 28.18 12.30 15.83
C GLU A 52 28.21 12.51 14.29
N THR A 53 28.73 11.53 13.54
CA THR A 53 28.95 11.64 12.08
C THR A 53 27.96 10.79 11.27
N ASP A 54 27.62 11.23 10.05
CA ASP A 54 26.70 10.50 9.17
C ASP A 54 27.26 9.14 8.70
N THR A 55 28.58 8.99 8.64
CA THR A 55 29.23 7.68 8.43
C THR A 55 28.90 6.71 9.56
N HIS A 56 28.97 7.18 10.82
CA HIS A 56 28.68 6.36 12.00
C HIS A 56 27.19 5.98 12.06
N ARG A 57 26.30 6.92 11.71
CA ARG A 57 24.85 6.68 11.58
C ARG A 57 24.52 5.66 10.48
N TYR A 58 25.12 5.79 9.30
CA TYR A 58 24.94 4.84 8.20
C TYR A 58 25.36 3.43 8.58
N ASP A 59 26.45 3.31 9.34
CA ASP A 59 26.93 2.04 9.84
C ASP A 59 25.94 1.42 10.85
N LEU A 60 25.38 2.22 11.78
CA LEU A 60 24.29 1.79 12.68
C LEU A 60 23.03 1.32 11.93
N CYS A 61 22.61 2.03 10.86
CA CYS A 61 21.50 1.59 10.00
C CYS A 61 21.73 0.20 9.41
N VAL A 62 22.98 -0.14 9.09
CA VAL A 62 23.33 -1.49 8.63
C VAL A 62 23.35 -2.51 9.78
N GLN A 63 23.64 -2.12 11.01
CA GLN A 63 23.45 -2.98 12.19
C GLN A 63 21.97 -3.36 12.35
N LYS A 64 21.07 -2.37 12.39
CA LYS A 64 19.65 -2.64 12.64
C LYS A 64 18.98 -3.40 11.51
N ARG A 65 19.29 -3.07 10.25
CA ARG A 65 18.87 -3.87 9.08
C ARG A 65 19.25 -5.34 9.25
N ASP A 66 20.48 -5.61 9.66
CA ASP A 66 20.95 -6.99 9.82
C ASP A 66 20.32 -7.66 11.06
N GLU A 67 20.13 -6.94 12.16
CA GLU A 67 19.45 -7.44 13.37
C GLU A 67 17.97 -7.82 13.10
N LEU A 68 17.24 -7.01 12.33
CA LEU A 68 15.87 -7.31 11.90
C LEU A 68 15.79 -8.53 10.97
N LEU A 69 16.82 -8.75 10.14
CA LEU A 69 16.97 -9.97 9.35
C LEU A 69 17.23 -11.21 10.23
N ASP A 70 17.72 -11.05 11.47
CA ASP A 70 17.76 -12.12 12.49
C ASP A 70 16.39 -12.45 13.01
N GLN A 71 15.59 -11.47 13.41
CA GLN A 71 14.28 -11.73 13.98
C GLN A 71 13.40 -12.52 12.99
N HIS A 72 13.45 -12.17 11.71
CA HIS A 72 12.81 -12.96 10.66
C HIS A 72 13.46 -14.34 10.42
N THR A 73 14.80 -14.44 10.41
CA THR A 73 15.49 -15.72 10.15
C THR A 73 15.37 -16.70 11.31
N GLY A 74 15.44 -16.21 12.55
CA GLY A 74 15.16 -16.92 13.79
C GLY A 74 13.74 -17.46 13.83
N LEU A 75 12.73 -16.70 13.39
CA LEU A 75 11.36 -17.20 13.21
C LEU A 75 11.28 -18.35 12.20
N GLN A 76 11.95 -18.26 11.04
CA GLN A 76 12.00 -19.40 10.09
C GLN A 76 12.71 -20.63 10.69
N ILE A 77 13.80 -20.43 11.44
CA ILE A 77 14.53 -21.49 12.13
C ILE A 77 13.66 -22.11 13.24
N LEU A 78 12.87 -21.31 13.96
CA LEU A 78 11.90 -21.76 14.96
C LEU A 78 10.79 -22.59 14.31
N VAL A 79 10.20 -22.14 13.20
CA VAL A 79 9.22 -22.92 12.43
C VAL A 79 9.81 -24.27 11.98
N ALA A 80 11.06 -24.28 11.52
CA ALA A 80 11.78 -25.51 11.16
C ALA A 80 12.19 -26.39 12.35
N ALA A 81 12.27 -25.83 13.56
CA ALA A 81 12.46 -26.58 14.81
C ALA A 81 11.13 -27.19 15.28
N CYS A 82 10.05 -26.41 15.27
CA CYS A 82 8.70 -26.86 15.60
C CYS A 82 8.21 -27.95 14.63
N GLU A 83 8.43 -27.81 13.32
CA GLU A 83 8.17 -28.88 12.33
C GLU A 83 8.92 -30.17 12.70
N ARG A 84 10.21 -30.06 13.03
CA ARG A 84 11.03 -31.20 13.45
C ARG A 84 10.50 -31.87 14.72
N VAL A 85 10.04 -31.09 15.71
CA VAL A 85 9.39 -31.60 16.91
C VAL A 85 8.06 -32.28 16.56
N MET A 86 7.19 -31.66 15.75
CA MET A 86 5.94 -32.29 15.28
C MET A 86 6.21 -33.60 14.52
N SER A 87 7.22 -33.64 13.65
CA SER A 87 7.68 -34.86 12.96
C SER A 87 8.24 -35.93 13.89
N THR A 88 8.76 -35.58 15.07
CA THR A 88 9.41 -36.51 16.02
C THR A 88 8.47 -36.99 17.13
N GLU A 89 7.59 -36.11 17.63
CA GLU A 89 6.71 -36.39 18.77
C GLU A 89 5.26 -36.72 18.39
N CYS A 90 4.81 -36.40 17.16
CA CYS A 90 3.44 -36.73 16.71
C CYS A 90 3.44 -37.80 15.59
N PRO A 91 3.14 -39.07 15.92
CA PRO A 91 3.10 -40.16 14.93
C PRO A 91 2.04 -39.97 13.83
N GLU A 92 0.92 -39.30 14.14
CA GLU A 92 -0.12 -39.03 13.14
C GLU A 92 0.32 -37.94 12.14
N TYR A 93 0.91 -36.85 12.63
CA TYR A 93 1.50 -35.81 11.79
C TYR A 93 2.57 -36.40 10.85
N ARG A 94 3.49 -37.22 11.40
CA ARG A 94 4.47 -37.98 10.61
C ARG A 94 3.82 -38.83 9.54
N ARG A 95 2.74 -39.57 9.87
CA ARG A 95 2.00 -40.41 8.92
C ARG A 95 1.38 -39.57 7.81
N ARG A 96 0.62 -38.52 8.13
CA ARG A 96 -0.03 -37.62 7.15
C ARG A 96 0.99 -36.97 6.21
N LYS A 97 2.12 -36.48 6.76
CA LYS A 97 3.26 -35.94 5.99
C LYS A 97 3.88 -36.97 5.04
N GLN A 98 4.01 -38.23 5.47
CA GLN A 98 4.51 -39.31 4.63
C GLN A 98 3.55 -39.72 3.51
N THR A 99 2.23 -39.70 3.73
CA THR A 99 1.24 -40.00 2.66
C THR A 99 1.28 -38.94 1.56
N LYS A 100 1.30 -37.64 1.93
CA LYS A 100 1.49 -36.52 0.98
C LYS A 100 2.77 -36.66 0.13
N SER A 101 3.81 -37.31 0.65
CA SER A 101 5.07 -37.56 -0.05
C SER A 101 5.11 -38.83 -0.92
N ARG A 102 4.01 -39.60 -0.99
CA ARG A 102 3.94 -40.86 -1.77
C ARG A 102 2.82 -40.86 -2.81
N ASP A 103 1.63 -40.38 -2.48
CA ASP A 103 0.51 -40.28 -3.42
C ASP A 103 0.51 -38.92 -4.12
N SER A 104 1.22 -38.86 -5.25
CA SER A 104 1.21 -37.72 -6.19
C SER A 104 0.32 -37.96 -7.42
N SER A 105 -0.55 -38.98 -7.35
CA SER A 105 -1.22 -39.59 -8.51
C SER A 105 -2.73 -39.82 -8.36
N GLN A 106 -3.40 -39.21 -7.37
CA GLN A 106 -4.86 -39.10 -7.34
C GLN A 106 -5.32 -37.71 -6.84
N PRO A 107 -6.37 -37.11 -7.44
CA PRO A 107 -6.91 -35.83 -7.00
C PRO A 107 -7.79 -35.98 -5.74
N PRO A 108 -7.66 -35.10 -4.73
CA PRO A 108 -8.53 -35.08 -3.56
C PRO A 108 -9.88 -34.39 -3.84
N SER A 109 -10.83 -34.57 -2.93
CA SER A 109 -12.11 -33.84 -2.91
C SER A 109 -11.95 -32.40 -2.38
N THR A 110 -12.64 -31.44 -3.01
CA THR A 110 -12.53 -29.98 -2.81
C THR A 110 -12.32 -29.47 -1.39
N ASN A 111 -13.08 -29.95 -0.39
CA ASN A 111 -12.94 -29.50 1.02
C ASN A 111 -11.59 -29.86 1.68
N LYS A 112 -10.63 -30.46 0.96
CA LYS A 112 -9.27 -30.74 1.44
C LYS A 112 -8.19 -29.83 0.82
N GLU A 113 -8.54 -29.00 -0.16
CA GLU A 113 -7.55 -28.20 -0.91
C GLU A 113 -7.03 -27.00 -0.09
N ASP A 114 -7.89 -26.30 0.65
CA ASP A 114 -7.48 -25.17 1.50
C ASP A 114 -6.57 -25.59 2.68
N ASP A 115 -6.91 -26.68 3.39
CA ASP A 115 -6.06 -27.27 4.43
C ASP A 115 -4.72 -27.71 3.82
N ALA A 116 -4.75 -28.38 2.67
CA ALA A 116 -3.53 -28.80 1.97
C ALA A 116 -2.62 -27.60 1.64
N ALA A 117 -3.17 -26.51 1.10
CA ALA A 117 -2.42 -25.30 0.75
C ALA A 117 -1.81 -24.59 1.97
N GLN A 118 -2.51 -24.55 3.11
CA GLN A 118 -1.95 -24.03 4.37
C GLN A 118 -0.78 -24.88 4.87
N TRP A 119 -0.92 -26.21 4.84
CA TRP A 119 0.19 -27.12 5.17
C TRP A 119 1.37 -26.96 4.21
N ASP A 120 1.13 -26.77 2.91
CA ASP A 120 2.21 -26.64 1.93
C ASP A 120 2.96 -25.29 2.07
N ARG A 121 2.27 -24.21 2.44
CA ARG A 121 2.92 -22.95 2.87
C ARG A 121 3.77 -23.14 4.13
N PHE A 122 3.26 -23.85 5.14
CA PHE A 122 4.00 -24.18 6.36
C PHE A 122 5.24 -25.03 6.07
N PHE A 123 5.11 -26.07 5.24
CA PHE A 123 6.22 -26.91 4.81
C PHE A 123 7.27 -26.15 4.00
N GLY A 124 6.89 -25.15 3.20
CA GLY A 124 7.82 -24.24 2.53
C GLY A 124 8.71 -23.49 3.52
N VAL A 125 8.11 -22.74 4.44
CA VAL A 125 8.83 -21.96 5.47
C VAL A 125 9.70 -22.87 6.34
N ALA A 126 9.19 -24.03 6.77
CA ALA A 126 9.95 -25.00 7.55
C ALA A 126 11.11 -25.62 6.77
N THR A 127 10.96 -25.83 5.45
CA THR A 127 12.02 -26.35 4.58
C THR A 127 13.17 -25.35 4.47
N ASP A 128 12.86 -24.08 4.24
CA ASP A 128 13.88 -23.03 4.10
C ASP A 128 14.57 -22.72 5.44
N GLY A 129 13.82 -22.66 6.54
CA GLY A 129 14.40 -22.62 7.89
C GLY A 129 15.29 -23.82 8.20
N SER A 130 14.96 -25.01 7.70
CA SER A 130 15.77 -26.23 7.88
C SER A 130 17.06 -26.21 7.07
N LYS A 131 17.05 -25.66 5.83
CA LYS A 131 18.26 -25.39 5.04
C LYS A 131 19.20 -24.46 5.81
N ARG A 132 18.68 -23.32 6.31
CA ARG A 132 19.40 -22.31 7.11
C ARG A 132 20.01 -22.92 8.37
N LEU A 133 19.21 -23.64 9.16
CA LEU A 133 19.64 -24.34 10.38
C LEU A 133 20.74 -25.40 10.10
N SER A 134 20.75 -26.04 8.92
CA SER A 134 21.83 -26.96 8.53
C SER A 134 23.17 -26.25 8.32
N SER A 135 23.15 -25.02 7.82
CA SER A 135 24.35 -24.21 7.59
C SER A 135 24.93 -23.66 8.89
N LEU A 136 24.07 -23.11 9.75
CA LEU A 136 24.50 -22.57 11.05
C LEU A 136 25.07 -23.66 11.97
N LYS A 137 24.49 -24.87 11.98
CA LYS A 137 25.04 -26.02 12.71
C LYS A 137 26.45 -26.42 12.25
N GLU A 138 26.79 -26.19 10.98
CA GLU A 138 28.13 -26.45 10.47
C GLU A 138 29.14 -25.39 10.93
N VAL A 139 28.74 -24.11 10.98
CA VAL A 139 29.60 -23.03 11.53
C VAL A 139 29.82 -23.22 13.03
N VAL A 140 28.77 -23.56 13.79
CA VAL A 140 28.84 -23.91 15.22
C VAL A 140 29.79 -25.09 15.49
N ARG A 141 29.92 -26.03 14.54
CA ARG A 141 30.85 -27.17 14.64
C ARG A 141 32.32 -26.78 14.41
N CYS A 142 32.58 -25.69 13.70
CA CYS A 142 33.93 -25.21 13.41
C CYS A 142 34.37 -24.17 14.46
N TRP A 143 33.65 -23.06 14.55
CA TRP A 143 34.01 -21.90 15.37
C TRP A 143 33.33 -21.85 16.74
N GLY A 144 32.59 -22.90 17.11
CA GLY A 144 31.91 -22.99 18.40
C GLY A 144 30.55 -22.29 18.45
N ARG A 145 29.75 -22.62 19.47
CA ARG A 145 28.42 -22.03 19.68
C ARG A 145 28.50 -20.55 20.02
N ASP A 146 29.38 -20.21 20.97
CA ASP A 146 29.30 -18.95 21.68
C ASP A 146 29.81 -17.78 20.82
N VAL A 147 30.72 -18.08 19.90
CA VAL A 147 31.16 -17.21 18.78
C VAL A 147 29.99 -16.94 17.81
N VAL A 148 29.29 -17.99 17.37
CA VAL A 148 28.15 -17.87 16.43
C VAL A 148 26.98 -17.08 17.04
N GLN A 149 26.76 -17.23 18.35
CA GLN A 149 25.76 -16.46 19.07
C GLN A 149 26.20 -15.01 19.31
N HIS A 150 27.47 -14.76 19.64
CA HIS A 150 27.98 -13.41 19.90
C HIS A 150 27.95 -12.52 18.66
N TYR A 151 28.42 -13.01 17.51
CA TYR A 151 28.34 -12.30 16.24
C TYR A 151 26.96 -12.39 15.56
N GLN A 152 25.97 -12.94 16.28
CA GLN A 152 24.58 -13.06 15.85
C GLN A 152 24.45 -13.65 14.44
N TRP A 153 25.27 -14.62 14.02
CA TRP A 153 25.31 -15.00 12.58
C TRP A 153 24.05 -15.73 12.07
N ALA A 154 23.09 -16.03 12.93
CA ALA A 154 21.73 -16.36 12.50
C ALA A 154 21.06 -15.19 11.73
N SER A 155 21.49 -13.96 11.98
CA SER A 155 20.98 -12.70 11.39
C SER A 155 21.09 -12.58 9.89
N LYS A 156 22.26 -12.92 9.35
CA LYS A 156 22.65 -12.39 8.05
C LYS A 156 21.94 -13.13 6.92
N GLY A 157 21.49 -12.37 5.91
CA GLY A 157 20.72 -12.91 4.77
C GLY A 157 21.42 -14.03 4.00
N GLU A 158 20.65 -14.78 3.18
CA GLU A 158 21.06 -16.08 2.62
C GLU A 158 22.44 -16.13 1.93
N LYS A 159 22.81 -15.07 1.20
CA LYS A 159 24.13 -14.98 0.58
C LYS A 159 25.27 -15.05 1.62
N TYR A 160 25.10 -14.37 2.76
CA TYR A 160 26.10 -14.28 3.82
C TYR A 160 26.32 -15.63 4.52
N TRP A 161 25.29 -16.32 5.00
CA TRP A 161 25.53 -17.59 5.72
C TRP A 161 26.02 -18.72 4.81
N ASN A 162 25.71 -18.69 3.50
CA ASN A 162 26.34 -19.60 2.53
C ASN A 162 27.85 -19.35 2.41
N GLN A 163 28.24 -18.07 2.40
CA GLN A 163 29.63 -17.63 2.35
C GLN A 163 30.36 -17.98 3.66
N LEU A 164 29.79 -17.61 4.80
CA LEU A 164 30.25 -17.92 6.16
C LEU A 164 30.48 -19.43 6.36
N ARG A 165 29.52 -20.27 5.97
CA ARG A 165 29.64 -21.75 6.01
C ARG A 165 30.80 -22.26 5.15
N THR A 166 31.03 -21.63 4.00
CA THR A 166 32.12 -22.00 3.08
C THR A 166 33.48 -21.60 3.64
N THR A 167 33.58 -20.41 4.23
CA THR A 167 34.80 -19.89 4.86
C THR A 167 35.13 -20.66 6.16
N ALA A 168 34.15 -20.92 7.02
CA ALA A 168 34.33 -21.74 8.23
C ALA A 168 34.73 -23.19 7.95
N ARG A 169 34.36 -23.76 6.80
CA ARG A 169 34.87 -25.07 6.35
C ARG A 169 36.32 -25.04 5.85
N ARG A 170 36.83 -23.87 5.45
CA ARG A 170 38.17 -23.69 4.88
C ARG A 170 39.20 -23.24 5.92
N VAL A 171 38.79 -22.41 6.88
CA VAL A 171 39.57 -22.01 8.05
C VAL A 171 38.78 -22.41 9.31
N PRO A 172 38.80 -23.70 9.71
CA PRO A 172 37.89 -24.22 10.74
C PRO A 172 38.28 -23.85 12.18
N VAL A 173 39.51 -23.38 12.40
CA VAL A 173 39.98 -22.88 13.70
C VAL A 173 39.65 -21.39 13.79
N TRP A 174 38.95 -20.97 14.85
CA TRP A 174 38.55 -19.56 15.01
C TRP A 174 39.76 -18.64 15.18
N GLU A 175 40.77 -19.09 15.93
CA GLU A 175 42.00 -18.37 16.21
C GLU A 175 42.85 -18.13 14.95
N GLU A 176 42.71 -18.97 13.91
CA GLU A 176 43.28 -18.71 12.58
C GLU A 176 42.37 -17.76 11.78
N ALA A 177 41.05 -18.00 11.80
CA ALA A 177 40.07 -17.19 11.05
C ALA A 177 40.09 -15.71 11.46
N VAL A 178 40.17 -15.41 12.75
CA VAL A 178 40.13 -14.04 13.29
C VAL A 178 41.34 -13.21 12.85
N VAL A 179 42.51 -13.83 12.67
CA VAL A 179 43.72 -13.13 12.17
C VAL A 179 43.49 -12.63 10.73
N GLY A 180 43.00 -13.48 9.83
CA GLY A 180 42.72 -13.09 8.45
C GLY A 180 41.58 -12.07 8.32
N LEU A 181 40.54 -12.17 9.18
CA LEU A 181 39.45 -11.18 9.23
C LEU A 181 39.97 -9.80 9.67
N ASN A 182 40.75 -9.74 10.75
CA ASN A 182 41.30 -8.47 11.26
C ASN A 182 42.17 -7.78 10.21
N TRP A 183 42.99 -8.53 9.45
CA TRP A 183 43.79 -7.96 8.36
C TRP A 183 42.93 -7.44 7.19
N SER A 184 41.86 -8.14 6.80
CA SER A 184 40.89 -7.63 5.79
C SER A 184 40.26 -6.32 6.23
N MET A 185 39.81 -6.27 7.49
CA MET A 185 39.12 -5.12 8.05
C MET A 185 40.07 -3.93 8.25
N LEU A 186 41.31 -4.14 8.69
CA LEU A 186 42.31 -3.09 8.82
C LEU A 186 42.71 -2.46 7.48
N GLN A 187 42.73 -3.25 6.39
CA GLN A 187 42.91 -2.69 5.04
C GLN A 187 41.68 -1.88 4.62
N ARG A 188 40.47 -2.37 4.94
CA ARG A 188 39.21 -1.67 4.64
C ARG A 188 39.07 -0.34 5.40
N SER A 189 39.52 -0.24 6.66
CA SER A 189 39.48 1.02 7.42
C SER A 189 40.49 2.07 6.93
N ARG A 190 41.39 1.72 6.01
CA ARG A 190 42.42 2.61 5.45
C ARG A 190 42.16 3.03 4.00
N ASP A 191 41.17 2.43 3.32
CA ASP A 191 40.81 2.71 1.92
C ASP A 191 39.50 3.51 1.83
N ILE A 192 39.62 4.82 1.58
CA ILE A 192 38.50 5.79 1.47
C ILE A 192 37.50 5.42 0.35
N HIS A 193 37.90 4.60 -0.63
CA HIS A 193 37.01 4.17 -1.72
C HIS A 193 36.26 2.87 -1.39
N ARG A 194 36.47 2.27 -0.21
CA ARG A 194 35.69 1.13 0.30
C ARG A 194 34.68 1.58 1.35
N ARG A 195 33.70 0.71 1.60
CA ARG A 195 32.77 0.87 2.73
C ARG A 195 33.57 0.78 4.05
N PRO A 196 33.32 1.65 5.05
CA PRO A 196 34.08 1.66 6.30
C PRO A 196 33.94 0.38 7.13
N VAL A 197 34.78 0.23 8.16
CA VAL A 197 34.60 -0.79 9.19
C VAL A 197 33.59 -0.28 10.21
N LYS A 198 32.42 -0.92 10.20
CA LYS A 198 31.26 -0.50 10.99
C LYS A 198 31.47 -0.71 12.49
N ALA A 199 30.99 0.24 13.29
CA ALA A 199 30.94 0.14 14.74
C ALA A 199 29.76 -0.74 15.21
N LEU A 200 29.91 -2.06 15.05
CA LEU A 200 28.88 -3.04 15.42
C LEU A 200 29.53 -4.21 16.17
N VAL A 201 28.71 -4.97 16.91
CA VAL A 201 29.11 -6.27 17.50
C VAL A 201 29.59 -7.26 16.41
N ASN A 202 29.04 -7.19 15.20
CA ASN A 202 29.49 -7.96 14.05
C ASN A 202 29.86 -7.04 12.86
N PRO A 203 31.12 -6.59 12.75
CA PRO A 203 31.62 -5.72 11.70
C PRO A 203 32.04 -6.46 10.41
N ILE A 204 31.87 -7.79 10.35
CA ILE A 204 32.32 -8.65 9.26
C ILE A 204 31.34 -8.56 8.08
N GLU A 205 31.81 -8.09 6.94
CA GLU A 205 31.06 -8.00 5.68
C GLU A 205 31.36 -9.20 4.76
N GLN A 206 30.55 -9.36 3.71
CA GLN A 206 30.78 -10.40 2.69
C GLN A 206 32.18 -10.32 2.05
N ALA A 207 32.74 -9.11 1.93
CA ALA A 207 34.08 -8.88 1.41
C ALA A 207 35.20 -9.44 2.31
N ASP A 208 35.03 -9.46 3.63
CA ASP A 208 36.04 -10.06 4.53
C ASP A 208 35.94 -11.58 4.52
N LEU A 209 34.72 -12.12 4.40
CA LEU A 209 34.48 -13.55 4.25
C LEU A 209 35.06 -14.09 2.92
N ASP A 210 35.04 -13.30 1.85
CA ASP A 210 35.72 -13.63 0.59
C ASP A 210 37.24 -13.48 0.70
N SER A 211 37.77 -12.43 1.36
CA SER A 211 39.21 -12.28 1.62
C SER A 211 39.77 -13.43 2.46
N LEU A 212 39.10 -13.81 3.55
CA LEU A 212 39.46 -14.96 4.38
C LEU A 212 39.33 -16.28 3.61
N ARG A 213 38.41 -16.37 2.65
CA ARG A 213 38.22 -17.54 1.78
C ARG A 213 39.29 -17.64 0.69
N THR A 214 39.84 -16.54 0.19
CA THR A 214 40.94 -16.55 -0.78
C THR A 214 42.32 -16.66 -0.13
N TRP A 215 42.44 -16.30 1.15
CA TRP A 215 43.66 -16.45 1.95
C TRP A 215 44.34 -17.82 1.76
N SER A 216 45.66 -17.78 1.60
CA SER A 216 46.55 -18.94 1.61
C SER A 216 47.54 -18.79 2.76
N ARG A 217 47.92 -19.91 3.37
CA ARG A 217 48.94 -19.98 4.45
C ARG A 217 50.36 -19.70 3.94
N GLU A 218 50.52 -19.51 2.63
CA GLU A 218 51.78 -19.28 1.91
C GLU A 218 51.90 -17.85 1.36
N ASP A 219 50.88 -17.01 1.55
CA ASP A 219 50.82 -15.64 1.01
C ASP A 219 51.51 -14.63 1.96
N PRO A 220 52.30 -13.62 1.51
CA PRO A 220 53.16 -12.82 2.40
C PRO A 220 52.45 -11.85 3.37
N PHE A 221 51.12 -11.77 3.39
CA PHE A 221 50.40 -10.91 4.33
C PHE A 221 50.26 -11.59 5.71
N PRO A 222 50.44 -10.85 6.82
CA PRO A 222 51.09 -11.45 7.97
C PRO A 222 50.24 -12.48 8.74
N CYS A 223 50.81 -13.67 8.97
CA CYS A 223 50.34 -14.58 10.02
C CYS A 223 50.56 -14.02 11.45
N GLN A 224 51.16 -12.83 11.57
CA GLN A 224 51.29 -12.08 12.81
C GLN A 224 49.92 -11.54 13.23
N LYS A 225 49.50 -11.91 14.45
CA LYS A 225 48.32 -11.33 15.09
C LYS A 225 48.58 -9.85 15.37
N LEU A 226 47.68 -9.00 14.89
CA LEU A 226 47.70 -7.56 15.17
C LEU A 226 47.64 -7.30 16.68
N THR A 227 48.39 -6.30 17.13
CA THR A 227 48.39 -5.78 18.50
C THR A 227 47.55 -4.50 18.57
N ALA A 228 47.34 -3.97 19.78
CA ALA A 228 46.62 -2.70 19.94
C ALA A 228 47.37 -1.50 19.34
N GLU A 229 48.70 -1.62 19.14
CA GLU A 229 49.55 -0.58 18.56
C GLU A 229 49.48 -0.56 17.01
N ASP A 230 49.00 -1.64 16.38
CA ASP A 230 48.84 -1.74 14.92
C ASP A 230 47.50 -1.16 14.40
N LEU A 231 46.54 -0.95 15.31
CA LEU A 231 45.20 -0.45 15.03
C LEU A 231 45.15 1.09 15.05
N PRO A 232 44.23 1.74 14.29
CA PRO A 232 43.93 3.15 14.48
C PRO A 232 43.28 3.39 15.84
N ASP A 233 43.47 4.58 16.44
CA ASP A 233 43.06 4.92 17.81
C ASP A 233 41.57 4.68 18.14
N THR A 234 40.70 4.60 17.13
CA THR A 234 39.26 4.36 17.22
C THR A 234 38.85 2.88 17.27
N PHE A 235 39.81 1.95 17.18
CA PHE A 235 39.56 0.51 17.18
C PHE A 235 40.24 -0.21 18.36
N GLY A 236 39.79 -1.43 18.63
CA GLY A 236 40.35 -2.35 19.62
C GLY A 236 39.99 -3.80 19.29
N PHE A 237 40.13 -4.71 20.27
CA PHE A 237 39.74 -6.11 20.12
C PHE A 237 38.60 -6.50 21.06
N ASP A 238 37.68 -7.32 20.57
CA ASP A 238 36.64 -7.95 21.37
C ASP A 238 37.16 -9.16 22.18
N LYS A 239 36.26 -9.80 22.91
CA LYS A 239 36.56 -10.96 23.78
C LYS A 239 36.99 -12.24 23.04
N TYR A 240 36.84 -12.31 21.72
CA TYR A 240 37.33 -13.41 20.88
C TYR A 240 38.47 -13.00 19.95
N GLY A 241 38.96 -11.76 20.08
CA GLY A 241 40.12 -11.22 19.37
C GLY A 241 39.82 -10.60 18.00
N LEU A 242 38.55 -10.33 17.66
CA LEU A 242 38.19 -9.65 16.42
C LEU A 242 38.39 -8.13 16.58
N MET A 243 38.88 -7.47 15.52
CA MET A 243 39.00 -6.02 15.44
C MET A 243 37.60 -5.39 15.40
N VAL A 244 37.31 -4.52 16.37
CA VAL A 244 36.02 -3.83 16.52
C VAL A 244 36.24 -2.35 16.84
N HIS A 245 35.21 -1.51 16.67
CA HIS A 245 35.28 -0.12 17.12
C HIS A 245 35.38 -0.06 18.66
N LYS A 246 36.00 0.99 19.19
CA LYS A 246 36.51 1.01 20.57
C LYS A 246 35.44 0.77 21.65
N GLU A 247 34.19 1.16 21.42
CA GLU A 247 33.06 0.91 22.33
C GLU A 247 32.66 -0.58 22.45
N PHE A 248 33.00 -1.42 21.47
CA PHE A 248 32.76 -2.87 21.49
C PHE A 248 33.99 -3.68 21.89
N ALA A 249 35.15 -3.02 22.00
CA ALA A 249 36.38 -3.65 22.50
C ALA A 249 36.24 -3.92 24.01
N VAL A 250 36.96 -4.94 24.51
CA VAL A 250 36.95 -5.21 25.97
C VAL A 250 37.72 -4.11 26.69
N GLY A 251 36.99 -3.20 27.33
CA GLY A 251 37.56 -2.02 27.99
C GLY A 251 38.60 -2.36 29.05
N LEU A 252 39.75 -1.68 29.00
CA LEU A 252 40.71 -1.65 30.10
C LEU A 252 40.14 -0.79 31.25
N PRO A 253 40.25 -1.17 32.53
CA PRO A 253 39.35 -0.66 33.56
C PRO A 253 39.64 0.79 34.01
N GLY A 254 38.57 1.55 34.24
CA GLY A 254 38.53 2.80 35.01
C GLY A 254 37.36 2.76 36.02
N PRO A 255 37.45 3.46 37.17
CA PRO A 255 36.57 3.18 38.32
C PRO A 255 35.25 3.97 38.38
N ASP A 256 34.30 3.37 39.09
CA ASP A 256 33.15 3.94 39.82
C ASP A 256 32.08 4.76 39.08
N SER A 257 30.95 4.10 38.75
CA SER A 257 29.65 4.41 39.37
C SER A 257 28.57 3.37 39.01
N THR A 258 27.48 3.31 39.79
CA THR A 258 26.46 2.22 39.74
C THR A 258 25.05 2.75 39.50
N GLY A 259 24.26 2.11 38.62
CA GLY A 259 22.82 2.35 38.44
C GLY A 259 22.15 1.24 37.61
N THR A 260 20.90 0.88 37.94
CA THR A 260 20.20 -0.30 37.40
C THR A 260 19.16 0.06 36.32
N THR A 261 18.69 -0.94 35.57
CA THR A 261 17.86 -0.79 34.35
C THR A 261 16.48 -1.45 34.48
N GLU A 262 15.43 -0.77 34.01
CA GLU A 262 14.13 -1.34 33.58
C GLU A 262 13.64 -0.60 32.32
N ALA A 263 12.60 -1.10 31.63
CA ALA A 263 12.27 -0.76 30.24
C ALA A 263 10.91 -0.03 30.04
N PRO A 264 10.75 0.83 29.00
CA PRO A 264 9.59 1.71 28.82
C PRO A 264 8.47 1.13 27.93
N ALA A 265 7.27 1.72 28.02
CA ALA A 265 6.12 1.42 27.16
C ALA A 265 5.11 2.61 26.93
N ASP A 266 5.44 3.85 27.34
CA ASP A 266 4.45 4.93 27.54
C ASP A 266 4.39 6.06 26.48
N VAL A 267 5.29 6.07 25.48
CA VAL A 267 5.58 7.26 24.65
C VAL A 267 4.38 7.81 23.85
N VAL A 268 3.44 6.96 23.44
CA VAL A 268 2.33 7.33 22.54
C VAL A 268 1.24 8.18 23.24
N ALA A 269 1.21 8.21 24.58
CA ALA A 269 0.19 8.96 25.33
C ALA A 269 0.44 10.49 25.33
N GLU A 270 1.67 10.92 25.61
CA GLU A 270 2.02 12.33 25.86
C GLU A 270 1.80 13.22 24.63
N VAL A 271 2.11 12.71 23.43
CA VAL A 271 2.03 13.43 22.15
C VAL A 271 0.64 14.04 21.91
N ILE A 272 -0.41 13.26 22.20
CA ILE A 272 -1.78 13.63 21.83
C ILE A 272 -2.42 14.54 22.89
N ASP A 273 -1.96 14.44 24.14
CA ASP A 273 -2.45 15.30 25.23
C ASP A 273 -1.79 16.69 25.18
N ALA A 274 -0.58 16.81 24.61
CA ALA A 274 0.05 18.09 24.30
C ALA A 274 -0.74 18.91 23.25
N PHE A 275 -1.16 18.29 22.15
CA PHE A 275 -1.89 19.00 21.07
C PHE A 275 -3.28 19.51 21.52
N LEU A 276 -3.92 18.83 22.48
CA LEU A 276 -5.21 19.24 23.03
C LEU A 276 -5.10 20.39 24.05
N ALA A 277 -3.90 20.70 24.55
CA ALA A 277 -3.70 21.78 25.53
C ALA A 277 -3.57 23.17 24.90
N ASP A 278 -3.04 23.27 23.67
CA ASP A 278 -2.64 24.54 23.05
C ASP A 278 -3.75 25.20 22.21
N ALA A 279 -4.84 24.48 21.92
CA ALA A 279 -5.94 24.91 21.06
C ALA A 279 -6.84 26.04 21.62
N THR A 280 -6.37 26.82 22.61
CA THR A 280 -7.15 27.86 23.30
C THR A 280 -6.38 29.17 23.57
N THR A 281 -5.86 29.84 22.53
CA THR A 281 -5.70 31.31 22.58
C THR A 281 -5.74 31.97 21.19
N PRO A 282 -6.68 32.90 20.90
CA PRO A 282 -6.69 33.63 19.64
C PRO A 282 -5.74 34.84 19.71
N THR A 283 -4.71 34.89 18.85
CA THR A 283 -3.87 36.08 18.68
C THR A 283 -4.27 36.83 17.40
N SER A 284 -4.88 38.01 17.56
CA SER A 284 -5.25 38.86 16.43
C SER A 284 -4.05 39.71 15.98
N HIS A 285 -3.64 39.59 14.72
CA HIS A 285 -2.89 40.65 14.05
C HIS A 285 -3.48 40.98 12.68
N ASP A 286 -4.07 42.16 12.60
CA ASP A 286 -4.56 42.77 11.37
C ASP A 286 -3.41 43.49 10.65
N GLN A 287 -3.28 43.27 9.34
CA GLN A 287 -2.57 44.17 8.44
C GLN A 287 -2.99 43.96 6.99
N SER A 288 -3.70 44.95 6.44
CA SER A 288 -4.01 45.00 5.01
C SER A 288 -2.85 45.57 4.20
N SER A 289 -2.67 45.06 2.98
CA SER A 289 -1.92 45.76 1.93
C SER A 289 -2.48 45.40 0.56
N THR A 290 -2.66 46.40 -0.30
CA THR A 290 -3.24 46.26 -1.63
C THR A 290 -2.38 46.98 -2.66
N CYS A 291 -2.03 46.31 -3.77
CA CYS A 291 -2.07 46.90 -5.12
C CYS A 291 -1.78 45.91 -6.26
N SER A 292 -2.68 45.92 -7.25
CA SER A 292 -2.43 46.00 -8.70
C SER A 292 -1.38 45.10 -9.39
N ALA A 293 -1.88 44.02 -10.00
CA ALA A 293 -2.09 43.86 -11.46
C ALA A 293 -0.97 44.08 -12.51
N ASP A 294 -1.14 43.33 -13.61
CA ASP A 294 -0.54 43.42 -14.96
C ASP A 294 0.98 43.18 -15.12
N ASP A 295 1.33 42.10 -15.83
CA ASP A 295 1.53 42.23 -17.29
C ASP A 295 1.17 40.90 -18.02
N THR A 296 1.02 40.93 -19.36
CA THR A 296 0.53 39.79 -20.16
C THR A 296 1.46 39.41 -21.33
N ALA A 297 1.60 38.11 -21.57
CA ALA A 297 2.34 37.57 -22.71
C ALA A 297 1.57 36.41 -23.38
N ALA A 298 0.72 36.74 -24.36
CA ALA A 298 -0.10 35.76 -25.05
C ALA A 298 0.73 34.87 -26.00
N THR A 299 0.61 33.56 -25.85
CA THR A 299 1.02 32.56 -26.86
C THR A 299 -0.20 31.71 -27.19
N THR A 300 -0.71 31.81 -28.42
CA THR A 300 -2.04 31.33 -28.79
C THR A 300 -2.12 29.80 -28.90
N PRO A 301 -2.94 29.11 -28.08
CA PRO A 301 -3.36 27.74 -28.36
C PRO A 301 -4.45 27.73 -29.43
N GLU A 302 -4.59 26.64 -30.18
CA GLU A 302 -5.78 26.41 -31.01
C GLU A 302 -7.03 26.35 -30.10
N ALA A 303 -8.14 26.91 -30.57
CA ALA A 303 -9.30 27.15 -29.73
C ALA A 303 -9.83 25.85 -29.09
N PRO A 304 -9.94 25.76 -27.75
CA PRO A 304 -10.58 24.62 -27.12
C PRO A 304 -12.04 24.58 -27.56
N HIS A 305 -12.51 23.39 -27.94
CA HIS A 305 -13.95 23.15 -28.02
C HIS A 305 -14.55 23.45 -26.64
N PHE A 306 -15.51 24.37 -26.56
CA PHE A 306 -16.33 24.55 -25.38
C PHE A 306 -16.96 23.19 -25.04
N LEU A 307 -16.56 22.60 -23.91
CA LEU A 307 -17.12 21.34 -23.44
C LEU A 307 -18.45 21.66 -22.76
N ASP A 308 -19.52 21.57 -23.55
CA ASP A 308 -20.89 21.86 -23.13
C ASP A 308 -21.26 21.12 -21.84
N ARG A 309 -22.07 21.79 -21.00
CA ARG A 309 -22.65 21.21 -19.79
C ARG A 309 -23.46 19.94 -20.17
N PRO A 310 -23.22 18.78 -19.54
CA PRO A 310 -24.03 17.59 -19.79
C PRO A 310 -25.50 17.86 -19.43
N MET A 311 -26.42 17.29 -20.20
CA MET A 311 -27.85 17.39 -19.92
C MET A 311 -28.39 16.13 -19.24
N HIS A 312 -29.13 16.31 -18.14
CA HIS A 312 -29.88 15.25 -17.46
C HIS A 312 -31.04 14.77 -18.35
N ASP A 313 -30.84 13.64 -19.03
CA ASP A 313 -31.81 13.06 -19.96
C ASP A 313 -32.88 12.23 -19.22
N ARG A 314 -33.77 12.96 -18.53
CA ARG A 314 -34.84 12.39 -17.70
C ARG A 314 -35.75 11.39 -18.45
N MET A 315 -35.80 11.42 -19.78
CA MET A 315 -36.59 10.47 -20.57
C MET A 315 -35.82 9.20 -20.92
N ALA A 316 -34.54 9.30 -21.32
CA ALA A 316 -33.70 8.12 -21.53
C ALA A 316 -33.45 7.36 -20.23
N ASP A 317 -33.20 8.07 -19.12
CA ASP A 317 -32.83 7.47 -17.84
C ASP A 317 -33.97 6.63 -17.25
N ASP A 318 -35.20 7.16 -17.25
CA ASP A 318 -36.40 6.42 -16.84
C ASP A 318 -36.69 5.24 -17.79
N THR A 319 -36.45 5.41 -19.10
CA THR A 319 -36.59 4.31 -20.08
C THR A 319 -35.59 3.17 -19.79
N TYR A 320 -34.35 3.50 -19.46
CA TYR A 320 -33.31 2.52 -19.08
C TYR A 320 -33.67 1.83 -17.77
N ARG A 321 -34.09 2.58 -16.72
CA ARG A 321 -34.55 2.01 -15.45
C ARG A 321 -35.71 1.03 -15.65
N ARG A 322 -36.75 1.41 -16.41
CA ARG A 322 -37.90 0.54 -16.72
C ARG A 322 -37.48 -0.73 -17.43
N ARG A 323 -36.51 -0.64 -18.34
CA ARG A 323 -35.94 -1.80 -19.05
C ARG A 323 -35.24 -2.75 -18.07
N VAL A 324 -34.38 -2.23 -17.19
CA VAL A 324 -33.70 -3.06 -16.17
C VAL A 324 -34.71 -3.69 -15.20
N LEU A 325 -35.72 -2.95 -14.75
CA LEU A 325 -36.81 -3.50 -13.92
C LEU A 325 -37.59 -4.63 -14.63
N ALA A 326 -37.82 -4.52 -15.94
CA ALA A 326 -38.45 -5.58 -16.72
C ALA A 326 -37.55 -6.82 -16.87
N GLU A 327 -36.25 -6.61 -17.17
CA GLU A 327 -35.25 -7.68 -17.30
C GLU A 327 -35.05 -8.42 -15.95
N LEU A 328 -34.98 -7.70 -14.83
CA LEU A 328 -34.93 -8.26 -13.46
C LEU A 328 -36.20 -9.06 -13.10
N ARG A 329 -37.39 -8.49 -13.38
CA ARG A 329 -38.69 -9.16 -13.11
C ARG A 329 -38.83 -10.45 -13.90
N GLU A 330 -38.32 -10.49 -15.13
CA GLU A 330 -38.34 -11.69 -15.96
C GLU A 330 -37.32 -12.74 -15.48
N LYS A 331 -36.09 -12.32 -15.14
CA LYS A 331 -35.08 -13.21 -14.53
C LYS A 331 -35.60 -13.85 -13.23
N SER A 332 -36.29 -13.09 -12.39
CA SER A 332 -36.94 -13.57 -11.17
C SER A 332 -37.96 -14.70 -11.41
N ARG A 333 -38.74 -14.64 -12.50
CA ARG A 333 -39.69 -15.71 -12.88
C ARG A 333 -39.00 -16.98 -13.39
N GLN A 334 -37.83 -16.83 -14.03
CA GLN A 334 -37.10 -17.94 -14.63
C GLN A 334 -36.26 -18.72 -13.61
N HIS A 335 -35.92 -18.12 -12.46
CA HIS A 335 -35.23 -18.80 -11.36
C HIS A 335 -36.13 -19.78 -10.59
N THR A 336 -36.32 -20.97 -11.15
CA THR A 336 -36.97 -22.11 -10.47
C THR A 336 -36.03 -22.88 -9.52
N SER A 337 -34.75 -22.52 -9.47
CA SER A 337 -33.71 -23.14 -8.64
C SER A 337 -33.79 -22.69 -7.17
N SER A 338 -33.78 -23.64 -6.23
CA SER A 338 -33.75 -23.37 -4.79
C SER A 338 -32.38 -22.94 -4.25
N GLN A 339 -31.32 -22.98 -5.05
CA GLN A 339 -29.98 -22.53 -4.63
C GLN A 339 -29.90 -21.01 -4.53
N ASP A 340 -29.35 -20.54 -3.41
CA ASP A 340 -29.08 -19.13 -3.17
C ASP A 340 -27.71 -18.72 -3.77
N SER A 341 -27.66 -17.52 -4.34
CA SER A 341 -26.53 -17.03 -5.14
C SER A 341 -26.35 -15.52 -5.01
N HIS A 342 -25.10 -15.05 -5.19
CA HIS A 342 -24.75 -13.63 -5.14
C HIS A 342 -25.58 -12.80 -6.12
N GLY A 343 -25.80 -13.32 -7.33
CA GLY A 343 -26.64 -12.71 -8.35
C GLY A 343 -28.08 -12.55 -7.90
N LYS A 344 -28.71 -13.61 -7.38
CA LYS A 344 -30.11 -13.58 -6.94
C LYS A 344 -30.34 -12.54 -5.85
N GLY A 345 -29.54 -12.55 -4.78
CA GLY A 345 -29.69 -11.58 -3.69
C GLY A 345 -29.47 -10.13 -4.15
N THR A 346 -28.48 -9.90 -5.02
CA THR A 346 -28.23 -8.59 -5.63
C THR A 346 -29.39 -8.14 -6.50
N ASP A 347 -29.86 -8.97 -7.42
CA ASP A 347 -30.94 -8.65 -8.36
C ASP A 347 -32.27 -8.39 -7.64
N GLU A 348 -32.59 -9.14 -6.58
CA GLU A 348 -33.76 -8.90 -5.74
C GLU A 348 -33.68 -7.58 -4.96
N LEU A 349 -32.50 -7.19 -4.47
CA LEU A 349 -32.30 -5.91 -3.79
C LEU A 349 -32.38 -4.75 -4.78
N ILE A 350 -31.65 -4.82 -5.89
CA ILE A 350 -31.62 -3.79 -6.94
C ILE A 350 -33.00 -3.59 -7.56
N TYR A 351 -33.81 -4.64 -7.71
CA TYR A 351 -35.21 -4.51 -8.10
C TYR A 351 -36.01 -3.65 -7.10
N LYS A 352 -35.95 -4.00 -5.80
CA LYS A 352 -36.69 -3.29 -4.73
C LYS A 352 -36.25 -1.83 -4.58
N LEU A 353 -34.98 -1.53 -4.89
CA LEU A 353 -34.44 -0.17 -4.90
C LEU A 353 -34.90 0.60 -6.13
N LEU A 354 -34.71 0.08 -7.34
CA LEU A 354 -35.12 0.76 -8.59
C LEU A 354 -36.63 0.95 -8.72
N GLU A 355 -37.44 0.11 -8.07
CA GLU A 355 -38.91 0.27 -8.02
C GLU A 355 -39.33 1.50 -7.19
N LYS A 356 -38.50 1.91 -6.21
CA LYS A 356 -38.71 3.11 -5.38
C LYS A 356 -37.88 4.33 -5.85
N ALA A 357 -36.73 4.11 -6.47
CA ALA A 357 -35.76 5.15 -6.74
C ALA A 357 -36.28 6.19 -7.75
N GLU A 358 -36.08 7.46 -7.44
CA GLU A 358 -36.53 8.60 -8.24
C GLU A 358 -35.36 9.23 -9.00
N GLN A 359 -35.64 10.17 -9.90
CA GLN A 359 -34.58 10.97 -10.53
C GLN A 359 -34.17 12.10 -9.59
N PRO A 360 -32.88 12.47 -9.55
CA PRO A 360 -32.40 13.52 -8.65
C PRO A 360 -33.08 14.86 -8.94
N ASN A 361 -33.22 15.67 -7.89
CA ASN A 361 -33.37 17.10 -8.05
C ASN A 361 -32.04 17.70 -8.55
N THR A 362 -32.12 18.42 -9.67
CA THR A 362 -31.01 19.12 -10.31
C THR A 362 -31.27 20.63 -10.37
N ASP A 363 -32.16 21.13 -9.51
CA ASP A 363 -32.68 22.50 -9.54
C ASP A 363 -32.84 23.04 -8.11
N SER A 364 -32.01 24.02 -7.76
CA SER A 364 -32.01 24.63 -6.42
C SER A 364 -33.31 25.39 -6.09
N SER A 365 -34.12 25.74 -7.09
CA SER A 365 -35.46 26.32 -6.86
C SER A 365 -36.48 25.29 -6.34
N LYS A 366 -36.15 24.00 -6.35
CA LYS A 366 -37.05 22.89 -5.97
C LYS A 366 -36.65 22.19 -4.67
N GLY A 367 -35.62 22.70 -3.98
CA GLY A 367 -35.10 22.14 -2.73
C GLY A 367 -33.61 21.81 -2.83
N VAL A 368 -33.15 20.90 -1.98
CA VAL A 368 -31.76 20.41 -2.00
C VAL A 368 -31.45 19.81 -3.37
N VAL A 369 -30.29 20.17 -3.94
CA VAL A 369 -29.79 19.58 -5.19
C VAL A 369 -29.06 18.29 -4.84
N GLU A 370 -29.35 17.22 -5.58
CA GLU A 370 -28.84 15.87 -5.32
C GLU A 370 -27.85 15.42 -6.40
N ALA A 371 -27.89 16.05 -7.57
CA ALA A 371 -26.94 15.87 -8.67
C ALA A 371 -26.72 17.21 -9.42
N LEU A 372 -25.45 17.56 -9.62
CA LEU A 372 -24.97 18.75 -10.29
C LEU A 372 -24.41 18.37 -11.66
N PHE A 373 -24.97 18.93 -12.73
CA PHE A 373 -24.50 18.72 -14.10
C PHE A 373 -23.68 19.95 -14.50
N CYS A 374 -22.36 19.78 -14.65
CA CYS A 374 -21.38 20.87 -14.60
C CYS A 374 -20.50 20.94 -15.86
N THR A 375 -20.04 22.14 -16.19
CA THR A 375 -18.86 22.33 -17.04
C THR A 375 -17.59 21.88 -16.28
N GLY A 376 -16.45 21.80 -16.98
CA GLY A 376 -15.17 21.46 -16.34
C GLY A 376 -14.79 22.42 -15.22
N ASP A 377 -14.93 23.73 -15.46
CA ASP A 377 -14.51 24.79 -14.53
C ASP A 377 -15.40 24.83 -13.27
N GLU A 378 -16.71 24.63 -13.43
CA GLU A 378 -17.65 24.50 -12.30
C GLU A 378 -17.35 23.27 -11.45
N ALA A 379 -17.09 22.13 -12.11
CA ALA A 379 -16.73 20.90 -11.41
C ALA A 379 -15.39 20.99 -10.69
N ALA A 380 -14.43 21.75 -11.24
CA ALA A 380 -13.14 22.02 -10.58
C ALA A 380 -13.34 22.92 -9.35
N SER A 381 -14.13 23.99 -9.49
CA SER A 381 -14.50 24.85 -8.36
C SER A 381 -15.18 24.05 -7.24
N LEU A 382 -16.08 23.13 -7.57
CA LEU A 382 -16.76 22.26 -6.60
C LEU A 382 -15.87 21.15 -6.02
N ALA A 383 -14.84 20.70 -6.75
CA ALA A 383 -13.85 19.76 -6.22
C ALA A 383 -12.93 20.41 -5.19
N GLU A 384 -12.57 21.70 -5.38
CA GLU A 384 -11.81 22.47 -4.40
C GLU A 384 -12.69 22.92 -3.21
N SER A 385 -13.89 23.50 -3.46
CA SER A 385 -14.76 24.04 -2.40
C SER A 385 -15.61 22.99 -1.66
N GLY A 386 -15.67 21.76 -2.17
CA GLY A 386 -16.65 20.75 -1.77
C GLY A 386 -18.01 20.92 -2.46
N SER A 387 -18.73 19.80 -2.61
CA SER A 387 -20.06 19.75 -3.23
C SER A 387 -21.19 20.00 -2.21
N PRO A 388 -22.15 20.92 -2.46
CA PRO A 388 -23.29 21.13 -1.58
C PRO A 388 -24.10 19.85 -1.35
N HIS A 389 -24.35 19.53 -0.07
CA HIS A 389 -25.19 18.40 0.36
C HIS A 389 -24.81 17.02 -0.23
N ASP A 390 -23.51 16.78 -0.48
CA ASP A 390 -22.97 15.55 -1.08
C ASP A 390 -23.45 15.32 -2.53
N ALA A 391 -23.95 16.34 -3.22
CA ALA A 391 -24.49 16.20 -4.58
C ALA A 391 -23.43 15.63 -5.54
N LEU A 392 -23.84 14.62 -6.32
CA LEU A 392 -22.98 14.01 -7.35
C LEU A 392 -22.60 15.06 -8.39
N ILE A 393 -21.34 15.09 -8.80
CA ILE A 393 -20.86 15.99 -9.86
C ILE A 393 -20.78 15.19 -11.17
N ILE A 394 -21.54 15.60 -12.18
CA ILE A 394 -21.58 14.99 -13.51
C ILE A 394 -20.95 15.95 -14.50
N THR A 395 -19.97 15.48 -15.26
CA THR A 395 -19.28 16.25 -16.31
C THR A 395 -19.18 15.45 -17.60
N GLU A 396 -18.90 16.11 -18.73
CA GLU A 396 -18.70 15.44 -20.02
C GLU A 396 -17.39 15.87 -20.68
N GLY A 397 -16.74 14.92 -21.36
CA GLY A 397 -15.54 15.18 -22.16
C GLY A 397 -14.27 15.55 -21.38
N GLN A 398 -14.25 15.48 -20.05
CA GLN A 398 -13.16 15.95 -19.18
C GLN A 398 -11.90 15.07 -19.18
N GLN A 399 -11.89 13.92 -19.85
CA GLN A 399 -10.69 13.10 -20.00
C GLN A 399 -9.84 13.59 -21.19
N GLN A 400 -8.52 13.70 -20.97
CA GLN A 400 -7.58 14.05 -22.02
C GLN A 400 -7.43 12.92 -23.05
N PHE A 401 -7.42 11.66 -22.58
CA PHE A 401 -7.32 10.49 -23.45
C PHE A 401 -8.53 10.33 -24.38
N ARG A 402 -8.28 9.91 -25.62
CA ARG A 402 -9.32 9.60 -26.62
C ARG A 402 -9.05 8.26 -27.31
N TRP A 403 -10.10 7.46 -27.47
CA TRP A 403 -10.08 6.24 -28.27
C TRP A 403 -9.92 6.56 -29.77
N SER A 404 -9.26 5.67 -30.51
CA SER A 404 -9.17 5.80 -31.97
C SER A 404 -10.52 5.50 -32.63
N LYS A 405 -10.81 6.08 -33.81
CA LYS A 405 -12.12 5.94 -34.49
C LYS A 405 -12.34 4.59 -35.19
N GLY A 406 -11.42 3.62 -35.07
CA GLY A 406 -11.43 2.38 -35.86
C GLY A 406 -12.14 1.17 -35.22
N ASP A 407 -12.11 1.05 -33.88
CA ASP A 407 -12.66 -0.10 -33.15
C ASP A 407 -13.45 0.37 -31.92
N ARG A 408 -14.33 -0.48 -31.39
CA ARG A 408 -14.96 -0.24 -30.07
C ARG A 408 -13.90 -0.16 -28.94
N PRO A 409 -14.02 0.76 -27.96
CA PRO A 409 -13.09 0.93 -26.84
C PRO A 409 -12.63 -0.38 -26.15
N ILE A 410 -13.53 -1.34 -25.92
CA ILE A 410 -13.20 -2.64 -25.29
C ILE A 410 -12.17 -3.43 -26.13
N ALA A 411 -12.27 -3.39 -27.45
CA ALA A 411 -11.29 -4.02 -28.33
C ALA A 411 -9.93 -3.28 -28.31
N GLN A 412 -9.95 -1.95 -28.18
CA GLN A 412 -8.74 -1.14 -28.04
C GLN A 412 -8.03 -1.37 -26.70
N LEU A 413 -8.79 -1.48 -25.59
CA LEU A 413 -8.28 -1.81 -24.27
C LEU A 413 -7.47 -3.11 -24.27
N PHE A 414 -8.02 -4.20 -24.82
CA PHE A 414 -7.32 -5.49 -24.89
C PHE A 414 -6.06 -5.45 -25.77
N ARG A 415 -5.97 -4.55 -26.76
CA ARG A 415 -4.73 -4.31 -27.50
C ARG A 415 -3.71 -3.51 -26.68
N ARG A 416 -4.16 -2.58 -25.83
CA ARG A 416 -3.29 -1.74 -24.98
C ARG A 416 -2.73 -2.46 -23.75
N MET A 417 -3.47 -3.39 -23.14
CA MET A 417 -2.98 -4.13 -21.96
C MET A 417 -1.76 -5.03 -22.25
N GLY A 418 -1.67 -5.59 -23.47
CA GLY A 418 -0.65 -6.58 -23.80
C GLY A 418 -0.76 -7.86 -22.95
N PHE A 419 0.30 -8.68 -22.97
CA PHE A 419 0.60 -9.82 -22.08
C PHE A 419 -0.62 -10.47 -21.39
N LEU A 420 -1.52 -11.05 -22.20
CA LEU A 420 -2.85 -11.51 -21.77
C LEU A 420 -2.87 -12.82 -20.95
N ASP A 421 -1.70 -13.37 -20.62
CA ASP A 421 -1.55 -14.47 -19.65
C ASP A 421 -1.69 -14.02 -18.19
N LYS A 422 -1.68 -12.71 -17.92
CA LYS A 422 -2.08 -12.14 -16.62
C LYS A 422 -3.48 -12.63 -16.22
N SER A 423 -3.67 -12.82 -14.91
CA SER A 423 -4.95 -13.14 -14.31
C SER A 423 -5.66 -11.90 -13.76
N VAL A 424 -6.99 -11.95 -13.66
CA VAL A 424 -7.83 -10.94 -13.02
C VAL A 424 -8.98 -11.61 -12.24
N SER A 425 -9.49 -10.93 -11.22
CA SER A 425 -10.73 -11.30 -10.51
C SER A 425 -11.95 -11.01 -11.37
N VAL A 426 -12.87 -11.96 -11.47
CA VAL A 426 -14.13 -11.85 -12.22
C VAL A 426 -15.29 -12.24 -11.30
N GLN A 427 -16.20 -11.31 -11.04
CA GLN A 427 -17.46 -11.57 -10.34
C GLN A 427 -18.42 -12.32 -11.27
N ILE A 428 -19.11 -13.32 -10.72
CA ILE A 428 -19.98 -14.25 -11.45
C ILE A 428 -21.29 -14.45 -10.66
N PRO A 429 -22.44 -13.93 -11.12
CA PRO A 429 -23.72 -13.96 -10.44
C PRO A 429 -24.22 -15.34 -10.01
N SER A 430 -23.97 -16.39 -10.80
CA SER A 430 -24.43 -17.77 -10.51
C SER A 430 -23.79 -18.41 -9.27
N ARG A 431 -22.73 -17.82 -8.72
CA ARG A 431 -21.98 -18.39 -7.59
C ARG A 431 -22.80 -18.40 -6.31
N CYS A 432 -22.71 -19.49 -5.55
CA CYS A 432 -23.41 -19.65 -4.29
C CYS A 432 -23.04 -18.55 -3.29
N SER A 433 -24.04 -18.01 -2.60
CA SER A 433 -23.91 -16.86 -1.68
C SER A 433 -22.94 -17.06 -0.51
N THR A 434 -22.63 -18.32 -0.17
CA THR A 434 -21.66 -18.71 0.88
C THR A 434 -20.21 -18.80 0.39
N ALA A 435 -19.99 -18.84 -0.93
CA ALA A 435 -18.66 -18.82 -1.55
C ALA A 435 -18.20 -17.38 -1.85
N ARG A 436 -16.94 -17.19 -2.26
CA ARG A 436 -16.51 -15.90 -2.83
C ARG A 436 -17.31 -15.60 -4.10
N SER A 437 -17.78 -14.36 -4.24
CA SER A 437 -18.54 -13.87 -5.41
C SER A 437 -17.74 -13.82 -6.72
N CYS A 438 -16.41 -13.94 -6.63
CA CYS A 438 -15.50 -13.93 -7.76
C CYS A 438 -14.75 -15.26 -7.98
N GLU A 439 -14.20 -15.40 -9.18
CA GLU A 439 -13.16 -16.36 -9.54
C GLU A 439 -12.00 -15.67 -10.27
N VAL A 440 -10.85 -16.32 -10.28
CA VAL A 440 -9.70 -15.89 -11.08
C VAL A 440 -9.86 -16.41 -12.53
N ARG A 441 -9.59 -15.56 -13.52
CA ARG A 441 -9.56 -15.88 -14.96
C ARG A 441 -8.37 -15.22 -15.65
N LYS A 442 -7.93 -15.75 -16.78
CA LYS A 442 -6.90 -15.09 -17.61
C LYS A 442 -7.51 -13.96 -18.44
N LEU A 443 -6.75 -12.88 -18.66
CA LEU A 443 -7.15 -11.81 -19.58
C LEU A 443 -7.36 -12.32 -21.02
N SER A 444 -6.72 -13.42 -21.43
CA SER A 444 -6.99 -14.10 -22.70
C SER A 444 -8.41 -14.67 -22.79
N GLU A 445 -8.96 -15.16 -21.68
CA GLU A 445 -10.31 -15.74 -21.59
C GLU A 445 -11.37 -14.63 -21.55
N VAL A 446 -11.13 -13.61 -20.70
CA VAL A 446 -11.97 -12.41 -20.62
C VAL A 446 -12.02 -11.70 -21.98
N ARG A 447 -10.86 -11.50 -22.64
CA ARG A 447 -10.80 -10.95 -24.01
C ARG A 447 -11.63 -11.77 -24.99
N LYS A 448 -11.49 -13.10 -24.98
CA LYS A 448 -12.23 -13.96 -25.90
C LYS A 448 -13.74 -13.75 -25.72
N ARG A 449 -14.24 -13.89 -24.49
CA ARG A 449 -15.66 -13.76 -24.16
C ARG A 449 -16.22 -12.38 -24.50
N PHE A 450 -15.56 -11.31 -24.07
CA PHE A 450 -16.01 -9.95 -24.35
C PHE A 450 -16.01 -9.59 -25.83
N LEU A 451 -15.10 -10.14 -26.64
CA LEU A 451 -15.06 -9.87 -28.09
C LEU A 451 -16.05 -10.71 -28.90
N THR A 452 -16.40 -11.95 -28.49
CA THR A 452 -17.47 -12.71 -29.18
C THR A 452 -18.84 -12.05 -29.01
N GLN A 453 -19.11 -11.44 -27.84
CA GLN A 453 -20.39 -10.80 -27.50
C GLN A 453 -21.57 -11.80 -27.45
N ASP A 454 -21.31 -13.03 -27.01
CA ASP A 454 -22.34 -14.05 -26.79
C ASP A 454 -23.36 -13.58 -25.73
N GLU A 455 -24.66 -13.82 -25.97
CA GLU A 455 -25.68 -13.58 -24.95
C GLU A 455 -25.54 -14.55 -23.77
N THR A 456 -25.63 -14.01 -22.54
CA THR A 456 -25.50 -14.78 -21.30
C THR A 456 -26.61 -14.43 -20.30
N ASN A 457 -26.90 -15.35 -19.38
CA ASN A 457 -27.71 -15.13 -18.18
C ASN A 457 -26.85 -15.05 -16.90
N ASP A 458 -25.55 -15.33 -17.03
CA ASP A 458 -24.54 -15.29 -15.97
C ASP A 458 -23.39 -14.36 -16.41
N PRO A 459 -23.64 -13.04 -16.43
CA PRO A 459 -22.70 -12.05 -16.96
C PRO A 459 -21.45 -11.92 -16.08
N TRP A 460 -20.31 -11.60 -16.68
CA TRP A 460 -19.04 -11.37 -15.98
C TRP A 460 -18.84 -9.88 -15.68
N ASN A 461 -18.41 -9.57 -14.46
CA ASN A 461 -18.06 -8.22 -14.04
C ASN A 461 -16.65 -8.18 -13.44
N ILE A 462 -15.84 -7.22 -13.90
CA ILE A 462 -14.46 -7.03 -13.51
C ILE A 462 -14.34 -5.59 -13.01
N LEU A 463 -14.02 -5.44 -11.73
CA LEU A 463 -13.87 -4.13 -11.09
C LEU A 463 -12.39 -3.71 -11.03
N ASP A 464 -11.51 -4.65 -10.66
CA ASP A 464 -10.15 -4.33 -10.18
C ASP A 464 -9.07 -4.53 -11.28
N MET A 465 -9.36 -4.16 -12.52
CA MET A 465 -8.45 -4.42 -13.65
C MET A 465 -7.46 -3.28 -13.88
N GLN A 466 -6.17 -3.62 -13.91
CA GLN A 466 -5.08 -2.68 -14.18
C GLN A 466 -5.30 -1.87 -15.47
N ASN A 467 -5.21 -0.54 -15.35
CA ASN A 467 -5.42 0.36 -16.46
C ASN A 467 -4.17 0.56 -17.36
N PRO A 468 -4.27 0.38 -18.70
CA PRO A 468 -3.20 0.67 -19.65
C PRO A 468 -3.32 2.07 -20.32
N VAL A 469 -4.31 2.89 -19.93
CA VAL A 469 -4.56 4.23 -20.49
C VAL A 469 -3.75 5.28 -19.73
N PRO A 470 -2.98 6.16 -20.41
CA PRO A 470 -2.29 7.26 -19.75
C PRO A 470 -3.28 8.37 -19.35
N GLN A 471 -3.05 8.98 -18.17
CA GLN A 471 -3.80 10.14 -17.64
C GLN A 471 -5.33 10.02 -17.80
N PRO A 472 -5.95 9.02 -17.12
CA PRO A 472 -7.39 8.76 -17.23
C PRO A 472 -8.23 9.65 -16.32
N ILE A 473 -7.63 10.37 -15.37
CA ILE A 473 -8.34 11.23 -14.42
C ILE A 473 -9.01 12.42 -15.16
N PRO A 474 -10.27 12.77 -14.85
CA PRO A 474 -10.91 13.98 -15.34
C PRO A 474 -10.15 15.24 -14.92
N SER A 475 -10.02 16.22 -15.81
CA SER A 475 -9.28 17.48 -15.58
C SER A 475 -9.73 18.27 -14.36
N HIS A 476 -11.00 18.19 -13.97
CA HIS A 476 -11.53 18.89 -12.80
C HIS A 476 -11.09 18.28 -11.45
N LEU A 477 -10.40 17.13 -11.45
CA LEU A 477 -9.89 16.45 -10.24
C LEU A 477 -8.36 16.51 -10.15
N THR A 478 -7.71 17.41 -10.91
CA THR A 478 -6.25 17.61 -10.86
C THR A 478 -5.84 18.86 -10.08
N GLY A 479 -6.77 19.49 -9.34
CA GLY A 479 -6.49 20.60 -8.41
C GLY A 479 -5.84 20.14 -7.10
N GLU A 480 -5.41 21.10 -6.27
CA GLU A 480 -4.64 20.82 -5.05
C GLU A 480 -5.45 20.05 -4.01
N ASN A 481 -6.73 20.39 -3.80
CA ASN A 481 -7.58 19.69 -2.82
C ASN A 481 -7.57 18.16 -3.07
N CYS A 482 -7.55 17.73 -4.33
CA CYS A 482 -7.56 16.32 -4.75
C CYS A 482 -6.20 15.59 -4.63
N GLN A 483 -5.11 16.25 -4.22
CA GLN A 483 -3.76 15.65 -4.21
C GLN A 483 -3.42 14.81 -2.98
N LEU A 484 -4.29 14.73 -1.95
CA LEU A 484 -4.00 14.00 -0.72
C LEU A 484 -3.66 12.52 -0.99
N LEU A 485 -4.43 11.81 -1.83
CA LEU A 485 -4.16 10.39 -2.11
C LEU A 485 -2.82 10.14 -2.87
N PRO A 486 -2.47 10.91 -3.92
CA PRO A 486 -1.12 10.92 -4.49
C PRO A 486 0.01 11.22 -3.49
N GLN A 487 -0.22 12.04 -2.46
CA GLN A 487 0.77 12.32 -1.43
C GLN A 487 0.86 11.21 -0.37
N VAL A 488 -0.27 10.61 0.04
CA VAL A 488 -0.30 9.40 0.89
C VAL A 488 0.49 8.25 0.24
N ARG A 489 0.34 8.03 -1.06
CA ARG A 489 1.19 7.08 -1.82
C ARG A 489 2.67 7.38 -1.64
N ASN A 490 3.06 8.65 -1.75
CA ASN A 490 4.47 9.05 -1.66
C ASN A 490 5.03 8.75 -0.26
N VAL A 491 4.30 9.11 0.81
CA VAL A 491 4.68 8.80 2.20
C VAL A 491 4.82 7.29 2.40
N VAL A 492 3.85 6.48 1.95
CA VAL A 492 3.88 5.01 2.13
C VAL A 492 4.93 4.31 1.25
N LEU A 493 5.49 4.96 0.23
CA LEU A 493 6.49 4.38 -0.68
C LEU A 493 7.90 4.99 -0.59
N MET A 494 8.08 6.08 0.15
CA MET A 494 9.35 6.78 0.29
C MET A 494 9.69 7.22 1.72
N GLU A 495 8.75 7.12 2.66
CA GLU A 495 8.91 7.55 4.06
C GLU A 495 9.40 9.01 4.12
N ASP A 496 10.60 9.27 4.66
CA ASP A 496 11.21 10.61 4.73
C ASP A 496 12.12 10.95 3.52
N SER A 497 12.12 10.13 2.47
CA SER A 497 13.01 10.29 1.31
C SER A 497 12.38 11.13 0.19
N ALA A 498 13.10 12.17 -0.23
CA ALA A 498 12.84 12.92 -1.46
C ALA A 498 13.60 12.38 -2.69
N GLU A 499 14.27 11.22 -2.58
CA GLU A 499 14.91 10.57 -3.72
C GLU A 499 13.87 9.95 -4.69
N ARG A 500 14.34 9.41 -5.82
CA ARG A 500 13.45 8.72 -6.77
C ARG A 500 12.97 7.41 -6.15
N VAL A 501 11.65 7.23 -6.04
CA VAL A 501 10.96 6.00 -5.61
C VAL A 501 11.74 4.72 -5.98
N VAL A 502 12.23 3.99 -4.97
CA VAL A 502 12.85 2.66 -5.11
C VAL A 502 11.94 1.55 -4.56
N ALA A 503 10.62 1.81 -4.53
CA ALA A 503 9.61 0.79 -4.26
C ALA A 503 9.68 -0.35 -5.28
N SER A 504 9.26 -1.56 -4.89
CA SER A 504 9.21 -2.68 -5.83
C SER A 504 8.17 -2.43 -6.92
N THR A 505 8.35 -3.11 -8.06
CA THR A 505 7.36 -3.11 -9.13
C THR A 505 6.00 -3.66 -8.67
N GLN A 506 5.92 -4.42 -7.58
CA GLN A 506 4.64 -4.85 -7.02
C GLN A 506 3.94 -3.69 -6.31
N GLU A 507 4.59 -3.08 -5.32
CA GLU A 507 4.03 -1.98 -4.50
C GLU A 507 3.63 -0.78 -5.37
N TRP A 508 4.43 -0.45 -6.40
CA TRP A 508 4.08 0.60 -7.35
C TRP A 508 2.84 0.25 -8.21
N ASN A 509 2.65 -1.02 -8.56
CA ASN A 509 1.45 -1.46 -9.29
C ASN A 509 0.21 -1.49 -8.38
N GLU A 510 0.36 -1.88 -7.11
CA GLU A 510 -0.72 -1.84 -6.12
C GLU A 510 -1.24 -0.40 -5.95
N TRP A 511 -0.35 0.56 -5.69
CA TRP A 511 -0.70 1.97 -5.61
C TRP A 511 -1.20 2.58 -6.93
N LYS A 512 -0.68 2.15 -8.09
CA LYS A 512 -1.24 2.60 -9.37
C LYS A 512 -2.69 2.15 -9.50
N ASN A 513 -3.00 0.89 -9.20
CA ASN A 513 -4.34 0.35 -9.33
C ASN A 513 -5.34 0.97 -8.34
N VAL A 514 -4.87 1.62 -7.25
CA VAL A 514 -5.70 2.43 -6.33
C VAL A 514 -5.97 3.85 -6.89
N LEU A 515 -5.07 4.39 -7.72
CA LEU A 515 -5.26 5.71 -8.35
C LEU A 515 -6.04 5.64 -9.68
N ASP A 516 -5.80 4.60 -10.49
CA ASP A 516 -6.54 4.37 -11.73
C ASP A 516 -6.71 2.88 -12.12
N TRP A 517 -7.95 2.50 -12.43
CA TRP A 517 -8.34 1.14 -12.84
C TRP A 517 -9.41 1.12 -13.94
N VAL A 518 -9.80 -0.07 -14.38
CA VAL A 518 -10.74 -0.30 -15.47
C VAL A 518 -11.91 -1.17 -14.99
N LEU A 519 -13.11 -0.62 -15.11
CA LEU A 519 -14.37 -1.33 -14.89
C LEU A 519 -14.82 -1.94 -16.23
N LEU A 520 -14.89 -3.27 -16.32
CA LEU A 520 -15.31 -4.00 -17.52
C LEU A 520 -16.42 -5.00 -17.15
N SER A 521 -17.60 -4.86 -17.77
CA SER A 521 -18.79 -5.59 -17.33
C SER A 521 -19.68 -6.03 -18.51
N GLU A 522 -20.17 -7.25 -18.48
CA GLU A 522 -21.22 -7.70 -19.39
C GLU A 522 -22.58 -7.12 -18.99
N GLY A 523 -23.48 -6.99 -19.98
CA GLY A 523 -24.81 -6.45 -19.75
C GLY A 523 -25.59 -7.29 -18.74
N GLY A 524 -26.37 -6.63 -17.89
CA GLY A 524 -27.19 -7.30 -16.88
C GLY A 524 -26.45 -7.72 -15.61
N HIS A 525 -25.15 -7.41 -15.45
CA HIS A 525 -24.50 -7.52 -14.13
C HIS A 525 -24.75 -6.26 -13.29
N ASN A 526 -25.35 -6.47 -12.13
CA ASN A 526 -25.64 -5.43 -11.14
C ASN A 526 -24.68 -5.54 -9.95
N THR A 527 -24.42 -4.44 -9.24
CA THR A 527 -23.58 -4.38 -8.04
C THR A 527 -24.43 -3.80 -6.92
N ALA A 528 -24.49 -4.48 -5.78
CA ALA A 528 -25.31 -4.08 -4.63
C ALA A 528 -24.86 -2.74 -4.01
N PRO A 529 -25.70 -2.10 -3.16
CA PRO A 529 -25.31 -0.93 -2.40
C PRO A 529 -24.07 -1.18 -1.53
N HIS A 530 -23.08 -0.28 -1.65
CA HIS A 530 -21.85 -0.29 -0.86
C HIS A 530 -21.27 1.14 -0.77
N MET A 531 -20.28 1.31 0.10
CA MET A 531 -19.33 2.41 0.04
C MET A 531 -18.00 1.88 -0.52
N ASP A 532 -17.35 2.64 -1.40
CA ASP A 532 -15.99 2.33 -1.84
C ASP A 532 -15.02 2.27 -0.66
N SER A 533 -14.02 1.39 -0.76
CA SER A 533 -13.10 1.10 0.34
C SER A 533 -12.24 2.30 0.77
N HIS A 534 -11.60 2.16 1.93
CA HIS A 534 -10.67 3.15 2.50
C HIS A 534 -11.24 4.58 2.59
N GLY A 535 -12.56 4.72 2.70
CA GLY A 535 -13.27 6.00 2.70
C GLY A 535 -13.03 6.87 1.46
N PHE A 536 -12.57 6.32 0.33
CA PHE A 536 -12.22 7.11 -0.85
C PHE A 536 -13.42 7.89 -1.41
N ALA A 537 -13.14 9.06 -1.99
CA ALA A 537 -14.01 9.67 -2.99
C ALA A 537 -13.65 9.07 -4.36
N THR A 538 -14.61 8.93 -5.26
CA THR A 538 -14.42 8.13 -6.48
C THR A 538 -14.97 8.83 -7.71
N TRP A 539 -14.22 8.78 -8.81
CA TRP A 539 -14.68 9.18 -10.13
C TRP A 539 -14.79 7.97 -11.07
N ILE A 540 -15.78 7.98 -11.95
CA ILE A 540 -16.00 6.95 -12.97
C ILE A 540 -16.44 7.61 -14.27
N THR A 541 -15.67 7.42 -15.35
CA THR A 541 -16.01 7.89 -16.70
C THR A 541 -16.39 6.74 -17.62
N ALA A 542 -17.63 6.73 -18.10
CA ALA A 542 -18.10 5.74 -19.07
C ALA A 542 -17.37 5.89 -20.41
N GLN A 543 -16.83 4.79 -20.94
CA GLN A 543 -16.10 4.73 -22.21
C GLN A 543 -16.91 4.05 -23.31
N GLU A 544 -17.67 3.02 -22.94
CA GLU A 544 -18.46 2.21 -23.86
C GLU A 544 -19.70 1.67 -23.14
N GLY A 545 -20.85 1.67 -23.82
CA GLY A 545 -22.14 1.35 -23.22
C GLY A 545 -22.62 2.41 -22.22
N SER A 546 -23.90 2.34 -21.86
CA SER A 546 -24.49 3.18 -20.81
C SER A 546 -24.54 2.43 -19.49
N ILE A 547 -24.21 3.10 -18.38
CA ILE A 547 -24.13 2.51 -17.04
C ILE A 547 -25.13 3.22 -16.13
N GLY A 548 -26.04 2.48 -15.50
CA GLY A 548 -26.92 3.00 -14.47
C GLY A 548 -26.21 3.10 -13.13
N PHE A 549 -26.23 4.28 -12.52
CA PHE A 549 -25.75 4.53 -11.17
C PHE A 549 -26.94 4.93 -10.29
N GLY A 550 -27.06 4.29 -9.13
CA GLY A 550 -28.04 4.63 -8.11
C GLY A 550 -27.34 4.90 -6.78
N TRP A 551 -27.86 5.82 -5.98
CA TRP A 551 -27.27 6.19 -4.69
C TRP A 551 -28.33 6.65 -3.69
N MET A 552 -27.98 6.63 -2.41
CA MET A 552 -28.80 7.21 -1.35
C MET A 552 -28.44 8.70 -1.25
N ALA A 553 -29.37 9.59 -1.61
CA ALA A 553 -29.15 11.03 -1.62
C ALA A 553 -29.45 11.65 -0.25
N CYS A 554 -28.56 12.53 0.22
CA CYS A 554 -28.69 13.27 1.49
C CYS A 554 -29.09 12.45 2.74
N PRO A 555 -28.64 11.18 2.95
CA PRO A 555 -29.25 10.33 3.96
C PRO A 555 -28.92 10.77 5.38
N THR A 556 -29.89 10.60 6.28
CA THR A 556 -29.75 10.96 7.70
C THR A 556 -28.78 10.01 8.43
N GLU A 557 -28.39 10.34 9.66
CA GLU A 557 -27.57 9.44 10.46
C GLU A 557 -28.30 8.12 10.77
N GLU A 558 -29.60 8.18 11.05
CA GLU A 558 -30.46 7.01 11.27
C GLU A 558 -30.59 6.15 10.01
N GLU A 559 -30.69 6.75 8.83
CA GLU A 559 -30.73 6.03 7.56
C GLU A 559 -29.41 5.33 7.24
N ARG A 560 -28.27 6.04 7.41
CA ARG A 560 -26.93 5.46 7.28
C ARG A 560 -26.71 4.32 8.28
N ASN A 561 -27.04 4.52 9.55
CA ASN A 561 -26.92 3.50 10.61
C ASN A 561 -27.82 2.29 10.34
N SER A 562 -29.06 2.51 9.88
CA SER A 562 -29.98 1.43 9.53
C SER A 562 -29.52 0.64 8.29
N TRP A 563 -28.91 1.30 7.31
CA TRP A 563 -28.27 0.63 6.19
C TRP A 563 -27.03 -0.15 6.61
N MET A 564 -26.15 0.42 7.44
CA MET A 564 -24.95 -0.29 7.93
C MET A 564 -25.29 -1.54 8.77
N ALA A 565 -26.45 -1.57 9.42
CA ALA A 565 -26.94 -2.71 10.19
C ALA A 565 -27.46 -3.88 9.31
N ASP A 566 -28.02 -3.60 8.13
CA ASP A 566 -28.44 -4.63 7.15
C ASP A 566 -28.26 -4.16 5.69
N PRO A 567 -27.00 -4.04 5.20
CA PRO A 567 -26.72 -3.46 3.89
C PRO A 567 -27.20 -4.33 2.72
N ARG A 568 -27.63 -5.58 3.01
CA ARG A 568 -28.10 -6.56 2.02
C ARG A 568 -29.61 -6.59 1.85
N GLN A 569 -30.39 -5.98 2.75
CA GLN A 569 -31.85 -5.95 2.68
C GLN A 569 -32.46 -4.55 2.87
N TYR A 570 -31.68 -3.56 3.34
CA TYR A 570 -32.17 -2.22 3.58
C TYR A 570 -32.68 -1.54 2.30
N THR A 571 -33.92 -1.04 2.36
CA THR A 571 -34.58 -0.30 1.27
C THR A 571 -35.37 0.93 1.77
N GLY A 572 -35.02 1.46 2.95
CA GLY A 572 -35.36 2.83 3.36
C GLY A 572 -34.40 3.83 2.70
N GLY A 573 -34.43 5.12 3.06
CA GLY A 573 -33.53 6.12 2.48
C GLY A 573 -34.01 6.71 1.15
N CYS A 574 -33.49 7.90 0.82
CA CYS A 574 -33.87 8.65 -0.37
C CYS A 574 -33.07 8.20 -1.61
N TRP A 575 -33.50 7.11 -2.26
CA TRP A 575 -32.77 6.57 -3.42
C TRP A 575 -32.99 7.37 -4.70
N ARG A 576 -31.89 7.69 -5.37
CA ARG A 576 -31.84 8.35 -6.68
C ARG A 576 -31.10 7.51 -7.71
N TYR A 577 -31.29 7.83 -9.00
CA TYR A 577 -30.54 7.22 -10.11
C TYR A 577 -30.29 8.18 -11.28
N ILE A 578 -29.21 7.94 -12.01
CA ILE A 578 -28.84 8.54 -13.31
C ILE A 578 -28.23 7.47 -14.22
N ILE A 579 -28.22 7.71 -15.53
CA ILE A 579 -27.53 6.87 -16.51
C ILE A 579 -26.37 7.63 -17.15
N LEU A 580 -25.14 7.19 -16.90
CA LEU A 580 -23.97 7.74 -17.59
C LEU A 580 -23.90 7.23 -19.04
N LYS A 581 -23.70 8.15 -19.98
CA LYS A 581 -23.45 7.89 -21.40
C LYS A 581 -21.94 7.92 -21.68
N PRO A 582 -21.42 7.21 -22.72
CA PRO A 582 -20.01 7.26 -23.09
C PRO A 582 -19.48 8.69 -23.26
N GLY A 583 -18.41 9.04 -22.56
CA GLY A 583 -17.85 10.40 -22.48
C GLY A 583 -18.24 11.17 -21.21
N GLN A 584 -19.25 10.72 -20.47
CA GLN A 584 -19.68 11.32 -19.20
C GLN A 584 -18.97 10.70 -18.00
N SER A 585 -18.64 11.55 -17.03
CA SER A 585 -18.01 11.19 -15.76
C SER A 585 -18.94 11.54 -14.61
N VAL A 586 -19.04 10.66 -13.60
CA VAL A 586 -19.51 11.01 -12.26
C VAL A 586 -18.31 11.14 -11.33
N PHE A 587 -18.41 12.05 -10.36
CA PHE A 587 -17.56 12.14 -9.17
C PHE A 587 -18.47 12.23 -7.93
N PHE A 588 -18.16 11.45 -6.89
CA PHE A 588 -18.90 11.43 -5.64
C PHE A 588 -17.97 11.37 -4.42
N MET A 589 -18.45 11.94 -3.31
CA MET A 589 -17.68 12.20 -2.09
C MET A 589 -17.41 10.92 -1.28
N SER A 590 -16.55 11.03 -0.26
CA SER A 590 -16.28 9.95 0.70
C SER A 590 -17.57 9.35 1.27
N GLY A 591 -17.71 8.01 1.23
CA GLY A 591 -18.82 7.29 1.85
C GLY A 591 -20.19 7.48 1.18
N THR A 592 -20.26 7.86 -0.10
CA THR A 592 -21.52 7.80 -0.85
C THR A 592 -21.98 6.34 -1.00
N ILE A 593 -23.13 6.01 -0.39
CA ILE A 593 -23.76 4.69 -0.51
C ILE A 593 -24.36 4.57 -1.91
N HIS A 594 -23.76 3.73 -2.76
CA HIS A 594 -24.11 3.64 -4.17
C HIS A 594 -24.17 2.19 -4.69
N PHE A 595 -24.90 2.01 -5.79
CA PHE A 595 -25.12 0.75 -6.49
C PHE A 595 -25.07 0.95 -8.00
N VAL A 596 -24.77 -0.12 -8.76
CA VAL A 596 -24.59 -0.05 -10.21
C VAL A 596 -25.49 -1.06 -10.91
N PHE A 597 -26.20 -0.64 -11.94
CA PHE A 597 -27.19 -1.47 -12.65
C PHE A 597 -27.06 -1.36 -14.18
N ARG A 598 -27.33 -2.47 -14.89
CA ARG A 598 -27.04 -2.58 -16.34
C ARG A 598 -28.17 -3.29 -17.09
N VAL A 599 -28.47 -2.81 -18.30
CA VAL A 599 -29.31 -3.55 -19.27
C VAL A 599 -28.56 -4.75 -19.85
N ARG A 600 -29.24 -5.87 -20.09
CA ARG A 600 -28.65 -7.15 -20.53
C ARG A 600 -27.95 -7.10 -21.89
N GLN A 601 -28.40 -6.23 -22.79
CA GLN A 601 -27.96 -6.20 -24.20
C GLN A 601 -26.59 -5.57 -24.43
N HIS A 602 -26.05 -4.79 -23.49
CA HIS A 602 -24.85 -3.98 -23.74
C HIS A 602 -23.75 -4.25 -22.71
N GLN A 603 -22.60 -4.72 -23.19
CA GLN A 603 -21.35 -4.67 -22.43
C GLN A 603 -20.99 -3.21 -22.13
N THR A 604 -20.31 -2.98 -21.01
CA THR A 604 -19.90 -1.65 -20.55
C THR A 604 -18.42 -1.61 -20.21
N LEU A 605 -17.80 -0.47 -20.50
CA LEU A 605 -16.44 -0.13 -20.11
C LEU A 605 -16.48 1.24 -19.43
N ALA A 606 -15.83 1.37 -18.28
CA ALA A 606 -15.49 2.64 -17.68
C ALA A 606 -14.03 2.65 -17.22
N LEU A 607 -13.46 3.85 -17.13
CA LEU A 607 -12.23 4.10 -16.37
C LEU A 607 -12.67 4.68 -15.02
N GLY A 608 -12.00 4.28 -13.94
CA GLY A 608 -12.27 4.79 -12.60
C GLY A 608 -10.96 5.12 -11.87
N GLY A 609 -11.09 5.90 -10.80
CA GLY A 609 -9.99 6.27 -9.93
C GLY A 609 -10.49 6.82 -8.59
N HIS A 610 -9.68 6.65 -7.55
CA HIS A 610 -9.96 7.21 -6.23
C HIS A 610 -9.25 8.55 -6.05
N VAL A 611 -9.81 9.38 -5.17
CA VAL A 611 -9.31 10.68 -4.72
C VAL A 611 -9.50 10.74 -3.20
N LEU A 612 -8.61 11.46 -2.52
CA LEU A 612 -8.87 11.99 -1.18
C LEU A 612 -8.78 13.51 -1.25
N GLN A 613 -9.64 14.19 -0.50
CA GLN A 613 -9.70 15.64 -0.45
C GLN A 613 -9.16 16.15 0.90
N TRP A 614 -8.25 17.13 0.85
CA TRP A 614 -7.71 17.78 2.05
C TRP A 614 -8.81 18.43 2.90
N THR A 615 -9.79 19.07 2.28
CA THR A 615 -10.90 19.72 3.01
C THR A 615 -11.88 18.73 3.66
N ASP A 616 -11.75 17.42 3.38
CA ASP A 616 -12.70 16.37 3.77
C ASP A 616 -12.11 15.33 4.76
N ILE A 617 -10.88 15.55 5.26
CA ILE A 617 -10.15 14.61 6.14
C ILE A 617 -10.95 14.08 7.33
N ARG A 618 -11.81 14.91 7.93
CA ARG A 618 -12.70 14.50 9.03
C ARG A 618 -13.71 13.44 8.59
N ARG A 619 -14.37 13.66 7.45
CA ARG A 619 -15.39 12.76 6.91
C ARG A 619 -14.74 11.47 6.44
N TRP A 620 -13.61 11.58 5.74
CA TRP A 620 -12.79 10.43 5.38
C TRP A 620 -12.53 9.51 6.58
N MET A 621 -12.08 10.09 7.70
CA MET A 621 -11.80 9.34 8.93
C MET A 621 -13.06 8.73 9.58
N GLN A 622 -14.21 9.42 9.49
CA GLN A 622 -15.51 8.87 9.93
C GLN A 622 -15.95 7.67 9.08
N VAL A 623 -15.76 7.73 7.76
CA VAL A 623 -16.09 6.61 6.84
C VAL A 623 -15.12 5.45 7.04
N MET A 624 -13.82 5.71 7.22
CA MET A 624 -12.82 4.72 7.60
C MET A 624 -13.23 3.96 8.87
N LEU A 625 -13.61 4.68 9.93
CA LEU A 625 -14.09 4.11 11.19
C LEU A 625 -15.34 3.23 10.99
N ALA A 626 -16.30 3.68 10.17
CA ALA A 626 -17.50 2.91 9.84
C ALA A 626 -17.17 1.61 9.10
N GLN A 627 -16.23 1.64 8.15
CA GLN A 627 -15.80 0.48 7.35
C GLN A 627 -14.96 -0.52 8.14
N ILE A 628 -14.06 -0.05 9.02
CA ILE A 628 -13.31 -0.89 9.96
C ILE A 628 -14.27 -1.61 10.91
N THR A 629 -15.28 -0.91 11.42
CA THR A 629 -16.30 -1.47 12.33
C THR A 629 -17.21 -2.47 11.62
N ASN A 630 -17.69 -2.13 10.42
CA ASN A 630 -18.73 -2.87 9.70
C ASN A 630 -18.22 -3.36 8.34
N SER A 631 -17.35 -4.37 8.32
CA SER A 631 -16.77 -4.97 7.09
C SER A 631 -17.76 -5.52 6.02
N ALA A 632 -19.08 -5.43 6.26
CA ALA A 632 -20.12 -5.77 5.30
C ALA A 632 -20.60 -4.58 4.44
N ILE A 633 -20.15 -3.34 4.73
CA ILE A 633 -20.62 -2.11 4.06
C ILE A 633 -19.74 -1.68 2.87
N THR A 634 -18.62 -2.37 2.66
CA THR A 634 -17.62 -2.06 1.62
C THR A 634 -17.23 -3.32 0.84
N ASN A 635 -16.54 -3.14 -0.28
CA ASN A 635 -16.13 -4.15 -1.25
C ASN A 635 -14.85 -4.92 -0.85
N GLU A 636 -14.08 -4.45 0.15
CA GLU A 636 -12.71 -4.94 0.46
C GLU A 636 -12.44 -5.23 1.95
N ASP A 637 -11.35 -5.95 2.24
CA ASP A 637 -10.88 -6.21 3.61
C ASP A 637 -9.95 -5.09 4.12
N MET A 638 -10.56 -4.15 4.83
CA MET A 638 -9.89 -2.99 5.45
C MET A 638 -8.75 -3.34 6.42
N ARG A 639 -8.74 -4.54 7.03
CA ARG A 639 -8.01 -4.80 8.28
C ARG A 639 -6.48 -4.69 8.19
N ARG A 640 -5.90 -4.83 6.99
CA ARG A 640 -4.44 -4.85 6.79
C ARG A 640 -3.87 -3.57 6.18
N SER A 641 -4.73 -2.82 5.50
CA SER A 641 -4.38 -1.65 4.72
C SER A 641 -4.74 -0.37 5.45
N ALA A 642 -5.91 -0.31 6.10
CA ALA A 642 -6.41 0.88 6.78
C ALA A 642 -5.40 1.54 7.74
N PRO A 643 -4.61 0.83 8.58
CA PRO A 643 -3.60 1.46 9.44
C PRO A 643 -2.61 2.32 8.64
N LYS A 644 -2.13 1.83 7.49
CA LYS A 644 -1.15 2.55 6.66
C LYS A 644 -1.68 3.87 6.12
N TYR A 645 -2.96 3.89 5.71
CA TYR A 645 -3.61 5.12 5.26
C TYR A 645 -3.83 6.10 6.41
N VAL A 646 -4.27 5.62 7.59
CA VAL A 646 -4.50 6.45 8.78
C VAL A 646 -3.21 7.16 9.21
N LEU A 647 -2.09 6.44 9.31
CA LEU A 647 -0.79 6.99 9.70
C LEU A 647 -0.29 8.02 8.68
N ALA A 648 -0.24 7.64 7.40
CA ALA A 648 0.26 8.53 6.35
C ALA A 648 -0.58 9.80 6.17
N VAL A 649 -1.91 9.73 6.32
CA VAL A 649 -2.76 10.94 6.36
C VAL A 649 -2.53 11.73 7.66
N ALA A 650 -2.37 11.08 8.81
CA ALA A 650 -2.13 11.78 10.08
C ALA A 650 -0.83 12.62 10.04
N LYS A 651 0.27 12.06 9.53
CA LYS A 651 1.54 12.77 9.31
C LYS A 651 1.38 13.96 8.35
N LEU A 652 0.72 13.76 7.21
CA LEU A 652 0.45 14.81 6.22
C LEU A 652 -0.44 15.95 6.76
N VAL A 653 -1.49 15.61 7.53
CA VAL A 653 -2.39 16.58 8.17
C VAL A 653 -1.67 17.36 9.27
N LYS A 654 -0.77 16.72 10.03
CA LYS A 654 0.04 17.38 11.05
C LYS A 654 0.99 18.40 10.43
N ALA A 655 1.75 18.00 9.41
CA ALA A 655 2.68 18.89 8.71
C ALA A 655 1.98 20.15 8.16
N ARG A 656 0.89 19.99 7.40
CA ARG A 656 0.13 21.14 6.87
C ARG A 656 -0.50 22.01 7.96
N ALA A 657 -0.89 21.44 9.11
CA ALA A 657 -1.40 22.22 10.24
C ALA A 657 -0.30 23.05 10.90
N GLU A 658 0.93 22.52 11.02
CA GLU A 658 2.11 23.22 11.56
C GLU A 658 2.65 24.29 10.58
N GLU A 659 2.49 24.09 9.27
CA GLU A 659 2.72 25.10 8.22
C GLU A 659 1.64 26.20 8.19
N GLY A 660 0.55 26.05 8.96
CA GLY A 660 -0.54 27.02 9.06
C GLY A 660 -1.65 26.88 8.01
N GLU A 661 -1.62 25.83 7.17
CA GLU A 661 -2.62 25.58 6.11
C GLU A 661 -3.97 25.02 6.62
N VAL A 662 -4.32 25.29 7.89
CA VAL A 662 -5.45 24.69 8.61
C VAL A 662 -6.80 24.83 7.89
N GLU A 663 -7.03 25.90 7.14
CA GLU A 663 -8.26 26.08 6.35
C GLU A 663 -8.33 25.14 5.13
N GLN A 664 -7.20 24.75 4.53
CA GLN A 664 -7.16 23.73 3.48
C GLN A 664 -7.53 22.33 4.02
N LEU A 665 -7.41 22.12 5.33
CA LEU A 665 -7.76 20.89 6.04
C LEU A 665 -9.22 20.86 6.52
N GLY A 666 -10.06 21.79 6.04
CA GLY A 666 -11.45 21.97 6.47
C GLY A 666 -11.60 22.77 7.77
N GLY A 667 -10.56 23.50 8.17
CA GLY A 667 -10.53 24.36 9.35
C GLY A 667 -10.22 23.63 10.65
N GLY A 668 -9.83 24.36 11.70
CA GLY A 668 -9.30 23.79 12.94
C GLY A 668 -10.24 22.81 13.65
N ALA A 669 -11.55 22.99 13.51
CA ALA A 669 -12.53 22.04 14.04
C ALA A 669 -12.51 20.67 13.34
N ALA A 670 -12.20 20.62 12.04
CA ALA A 670 -12.03 19.38 11.30
C ALA A 670 -10.73 18.66 11.72
N VAL A 671 -9.62 19.40 11.84
CA VAL A 671 -8.31 18.87 12.28
C VAL A 671 -8.39 18.26 13.69
N THR A 672 -9.00 18.95 14.66
CA THR A 672 -9.17 18.43 16.03
C THR A 672 -10.09 17.19 16.07
N GLN A 673 -11.18 17.18 15.30
CA GLN A 673 -12.09 16.02 15.22
C GLN A 673 -11.43 14.83 14.49
N PHE A 674 -10.55 15.10 13.54
CA PHE A 674 -9.73 14.11 12.85
C PHE A 674 -8.75 13.43 13.83
N PHE A 675 -7.88 14.16 14.53
CA PHE A 675 -6.90 13.55 15.44
C PHE A 675 -7.54 12.83 16.64
N ALA A 676 -8.66 13.34 17.17
CA ALA A 676 -9.45 12.63 18.17
C ALA A 676 -9.97 11.27 17.64
N SER A 677 -10.38 11.23 16.36
CA SER A 677 -10.79 10.00 15.69
C SER A 677 -9.61 9.06 15.45
N VAL A 678 -8.41 9.57 15.10
CA VAL A 678 -7.19 8.77 14.96
C VAL A 678 -6.82 8.09 16.28
N LYS A 679 -6.74 8.81 17.40
CA LYS A 679 -6.49 8.22 18.75
C LYS A 679 -7.47 7.09 19.07
N GLY A 680 -8.75 7.30 18.77
CA GLY A 680 -9.82 6.31 18.96
C GLY A 680 -9.85 5.14 17.96
N THR A 681 -9.14 5.25 16.83
CA THR A 681 -9.08 4.21 15.78
C THR A 681 -7.87 3.30 15.98
N LEU A 682 -6.71 3.88 16.26
CA LEU A 682 -5.47 3.12 16.50
C LEU A 682 -5.57 2.27 17.77
N ALA A 683 -6.34 2.71 18.78
CA ALA A 683 -6.68 1.92 19.95
C ALA A 683 -7.73 0.79 19.71
N ARG A 684 -8.11 0.52 18.46
CA ARG A 684 -9.09 -0.52 18.06
C ARG A 684 -8.61 -1.47 16.95
N LEU A 685 -7.45 -1.18 16.35
CA LEU A 685 -6.84 -1.97 15.26
C LEU A 685 -5.90 -3.05 15.83
#